data_AF-A0A0F9Z261-F1
#
_entry.id   AF-A0A0F9Z261-F1
#
_cell.length_a   1.000
_cell.length_b   1.000
_cell.length_c   1.000
_cell.angle_alpha   90.00
_cell.angle_beta   90.00
_cell.angle_gamma   90.00
#
_symmetry.space_group_name_H-M   'P 1'
#
loop_
_entity.id
_entity.type
_entity.pdbx_description
1 polymer ?
#
loop_
_entity_poly.entity_id
_entity_poly.type
_entity_poly.pdbx_seq_one_letter_code
_entity_poly.pdbx_strand_id
1 'polypeptide(L)'
;MNMRFGLAIVGTIMIMTVEVARGQCTVELVRDIGPGPESARAANLTVVGERVFFLSQTSAAGVELWVSDGTEAGTHMVKDLTPGPESSTINRLTCAGELLYFELRKGHADSQLWRSDGTADGTFALTDVAPPSANSTAMLPLAVLNGELYFRIYQQDPPIGCELWKSDGTVIGTGIVRETAPGRASANPHDFVEYNGKLYFTSLSEVGPELFVTDGTFAGTHIVLDYNGGSRGLQPSRKVVAGGLIFFNALTIGQGTELWASDGTAAGTYMVKDINLSGPGPQHGMAAVGDVLLFLANDGVHGSELWRSDGTAEGTTLVKDIRPGPKGSAAADGRLECLGDRLVMVIVDSGADPGRQLWESDGTAEGTVCRADLYTVDDGCVRTIRRFDVLGDALLLNVLVTTRGGDRLREAWLGNLEGMTRIGGRSRRGGVGGARIGETIYLSVFTTEVGYELHKVIVPESGVWGQPPGQGPDSAPVGPSIAELIEQLKVATAESMRAHNRIDMELVLQLSAMGADAVAPLLAAWEQDHGIGPGVCEVFSEMDLEVLPVLLAHYRQGHSRHVQRALEHLLRQCKEDSLPLIRSLLEDEDPQIRLEAAKVLLRITPNGPAENHPLAGVIADILDDPSSDVRVMGPNILGRAYRGMPILVTKLIELQRSHSDPNVRAAAVSQLRALAINRFGIAQGLAAEPMIAAIADAIENDDSEKVRDAAAYAIGELGDRGVDAWPALLACAKKHPQTHAIEQALWRTGLATGILLREAGIEDEQLITLISHLTSNSSRLSKAAKARLIRLGPENLDVLIKAVRLDSRFRYWNRIAPVVGAWGPRILPELEVYATEDSRIIRMTVASACGAMPVEEVPPVLVTLLKDDHELVRTYALEALVALSERASGQLRQAVVPLLFDGLTGESIHNSHWPNALAALVKIGADHPDVVDGLIDLMTESPNERYRSRSARELASLGRGLRADHPDIERIVLALATVAEKDAERDVRRYAIRSLGTLGPRAEPALEMLRRATDDPYQGIADAAREAIQKIQDPDSR
;
A
#
# COMPACT_ATOMS: atom_id res chain seq x y z
N MET A 1 25.96 19.85 -49.71
CA MET A 1 24.82 18.96 -50.09
C MET A 1 23.65 19.85 -50.48
N ASN A 2 22.85 19.50 -51.49
CA ASN A 2 21.87 20.43 -52.08
C ASN A 2 20.56 19.70 -52.45
N MET A 3 19.42 20.40 -52.36
CA MET A 3 18.04 19.86 -52.29
C MET A 3 17.78 19.03 -51.00
N ARG A 4 16.74 19.24 -50.17
CA ARG A 4 15.32 19.63 -50.33
C ARG A 4 14.41 18.52 -50.90
N PHE A 5 13.72 17.84 -50.00
CA PHE A 5 12.25 17.89 -49.81
C PHE A 5 11.99 17.59 -48.30
N GLY A 6 10.85 17.87 -47.68
CA GLY A 6 9.59 18.39 -48.20
C GLY A 6 8.40 17.61 -47.64
N LEU A 7 8.31 17.46 -46.31
CA LEU A 7 7.30 16.62 -45.67
C LEU A 7 6.10 17.45 -45.20
N ALA A 8 4.93 17.19 -45.76
CA ALA A 8 3.66 17.52 -45.12
C ALA A 8 3.41 16.52 -43.97
N ILE A 9 2.78 16.95 -42.88
CA ILE A 9 2.52 16.07 -41.74
C ILE A 9 1.40 15.09 -42.10
N VAL A 10 1.78 13.86 -42.42
CA VAL A 10 0.96 12.65 -42.35
C VAL A 10 1.77 11.66 -41.51
N GLY A 11 1.16 11.07 -40.48
CA GLY A 11 1.88 10.24 -39.52
C GLY A 11 2.20 8.86 -40.09
N THR A 12 3.44 8.41 -39.94
CA THR A 12 3.85 7.01 -40.13
C THR A 12 4.95 6.70 -39.11
N ILE A 13 4.99 5.46 -38.63
CA ILE A 13 5.75 5.07 -37.44
C ILE A 13 7.26 5.04 -37.70
N MET A 14 8.02 5.35 -36.64
CA MET A 14 9.48 5.23 -36.53
C MET A 14 9.77 4.40 -35.27
N ILE A 15 10.36 3.22 -35.44
CA ILE A 15 11.01 2.47 -34.36
C ILE A 15 12.51 2.56 -34.61
N MET A 16 13.29 2.94 -33.60
CA MET A 16 14.75 3.04 -33.71
C MET A 16 15.43 2.00 -32.83
N THR A 17 16.05 1.01 -33.46
CA THR A 17 17.27 0.40 -32.95
C THR A 17 18.46 1.26 -33.36
N VAL A 18 19.37 1.55 -32.43
CA VAL A 18 20.58 2.36 -32.69
C VAL A 18 21.81 1.53 -32.37
N GLU A 19 22.23 0.73 -33.35
CA GLU A 19 23.58 0.15 -33.35
C GLU A 19 24.53 1.17 -34.01
N VAL A 20 25.51 1.70 -33.27
CA VAL A 20 26.44 2.73 -33.77
C VAL A 20 27.57 2.10 -34.58
N ALA A 21 27.19 1.36 -35.62
CA ALA A 21 28.05 0.95 -36.72
C ALA A 21 27.83 1.88 -37.93
N ARG A 22 28.88 2.12 -38.73
CA ARG A 22 28.83 3.05 -39.88
C ARG A 22 28.02 2.47 -41.06
N GLY A 23 26.70 2.47 -40.95
CA GLY A 23 25.75 2.01 -41.96
C GLY A 23 24.59 2.98 -42.16
N GLN A 24 23.84 2.80 -43.25
CA GLN A 24 22.61 3.57 -43.50
C GLN A 24 21.46 2.95 -42.71
N CYS A 25 20.92 3.66 -41.72
CA CYS A 25 19.74 3.19 -41.00
C CYS A 25 18.49 3.32 -41.90
N THR A 26 17.93 2.18 -42.31
CA THR A 26 16.67 2.09 -43.05
C THR A 26 15.50 2.04 -42.08
N VAL A 27 14.55 2.97 -42.24
CA VAL A 27 13.37 3.09 -41.38
C VAL A 27 12.20 2.41 -42.06
N GLU A 28 11.63 1.40 -41.41
CA GLU A 28 10.51 0.61 -41.93
C GLU A 28 9.31 0.61 -40.97
N LEU A 29 8.10 0.55 -41.51
CA LEU A 29 6.86 0.48 -40.74
C LEU A 29 6.69 -0.94 -40.22
N VAL A 30 6.92 -1.13 -38.92
CA VAL A 30 6.81 -2.45 -38.29
C VAL A 30 5.38 -2.97 -38.26
N ARG A 31 4.39 -2.15 -37.85
CA ARG A 31 2.96 -2.51 -37.87
C ARG A 31 2.07 -1.27 -37.78
N ASP A 32 0.93 -1.27 -38.45
CA ASP A 32 -0.16 -0.33 -38.15
C ASP A 32 -1.06 -0.90 -37.04
N ILE A 33 -1.26 -0.12 -35.98
CA ILE A 33 -2.04 -0.48 -34.79
C ILE A 33 -3.43 0.18 -34.82
N GLY A 34 -3.65 1.18 -35.69
CA GLY A 34 -4.88 1.96 -35.76
C GLY A 34 -5.25 2.34 -37.20
N PRO A 35 -5.73 1.38 -38.03
CA PRO A 35 -6.02 1.62 -39.43
C PRO A 35 -7.17 2.62 -39.63
N GLY A 36 -6.81 3.88 -39.90
CA GLY A 36 -7.75 4.99 -40.06
C GLY A 36 -7.05 6.34 -40.28
N PRO A 37 -7.80 7.46 -40.26
CA PRO A 37 -7.22 8.81 -40.38
C PRO A 37 -6.56 9.32 -39.08
N GLU A 38 -6.71 8.59 -37.96
CA GLU A 38 -6.16 8.95 -36.65
C GLU A 38 -5.05 7.96 -36.26
N SER A 39 -3.82 8.46 -36.06
CA SER A 39 -2.68 7.61 -35.70
C SER A 39 -2.76 7.11 -34.25
N ALA A 40 -2.56 5.80 -34.04
CA ALA A 40 -2.39 5.24 -32.71
C ALA A 40 -1.21 5.90 -31.97
N ARG A 41 -1.44 6.35 -30.74
CA ARG A 41 -0.45 7.09 -29.95
C ARG A 41 0.27 6.17 -28.97
N ALA A 42 1.45 5.70 -29.35
CA ALA A 42 2.37 5.04 -28.42
C ALA A 42 2.80 6.00 -27.29
N ALA A 43 2.83 5.51 -26.06
CA ALA A 43 3.27 6.22 -24.86
C ALA A 43 4.01 5.27 -23.91
N ASN A 44 4.83 5.83 -23.00
CA ASN A 44 5.59 5.09 -21.99
C ASN A 44 6.35 3.88 -22.57
N LEU A 45 7.30 4.11 -23.47
CA LEU A 45 8.13 3.03 -24.03
C LEU A 45 9.11 2.54 -22.95
N THR A 46 9.26 1.22 -22.79
CA THR A 46 10.19 0.59 -21.85
C THR A 46 10.81 -0.64 -22.51
N VAL A 47 12.14 -0.68 -22.56
CA VAL A 47 12.90 -1.83 -23.09
C VAL A 47 13.01 -2.90 -22.01
N VAL A 48 12.80 -4.16 -22.37
CA VAL A 48 12.90 -5.35 -21.51
C VAL A 48 13.49 -6.50 -22.34
N GLY A 49 14.72 -6.89 -22.05
CA GLY A 49 15.50 -7.78 -22.93
C GLY A 49 15.61 -7.19 -24.35
N GLU A 50 15.40 -8.02 -25.37
CA GLU A 50 15.39 -7.60 -26.79
C GLU A 50 14.07 -6.94 -27.24
N ARG A 51 13.14 -6.61 -26.33
CA ARG A 51 11.76 -6.21 -26.64
C ARG A 51 11.41 -4.83 -26.09
N VAL A 52 10.42 -4.19 -26.71
CA VAL A 52 9.87 -2.89 -26.29
C VAL A 52 8.42 -3.05 -25.88
N PHE A 53 8.12 -2.71 -24.63
CA PHE A 53 6.76 -2.55 -24.13
C PHE A 53 6.32 -1.09 -24.22
N PHE A 54 5.04 -0.86 -24.51
CA PHE A 54 4.47 0.48 -24.63
C PHE A 54 2.95 0.46 -24.43
N LEU A 55 2.37 1.61 -24.11
CA LEU A 55 0.92 1.80 -24.10
C LEU A 55 0.44 2.30 -25.46
N SER A 56 -0.61 1.70 -26.01
CA SER A 56 -1.19 2.12 -27.31
C SER A 56 -2.70 1.92 -27.34
N GLN A 57 -3.39 2.71 -28.16
CA GLN A 57 -4.86 2.75 -28.22
C GLN A 57 -5.44 2.05 -29.45
N THR A 58 -6.59 1.40 -29.29
CA THR A 58 -7.45 0.93 -30.39
C THR A 58 -8.91 1.33 -30.17
N SER A 59 -9.73 1.31 -31.23
CA SER A 59 -11.17 1.59 -31.15
C SER A 59 -12.01 0.48 -30.50
N ALA A 60 -11.42 -0.70 -30.26
CA ALA A 60 -12.10 -1.87 -29.68
C ALA A 60 -11.72 -2.13 -28.21
N ALA A 61 -10.50 -1.74 -27.81
CA ALA A 61 -9.90 -2.08 -26.51
C ALA A 61 -9.35 -0.87 -25.73
N GLY A 62 -9.60 0.38 -26.16
CA GLY A 62 -9.02 1.58 -25.53
C GLY A 62 -7.49 1.57 -25.50
N VAL A 63 -6.88 2.21 -24.48
CA VAL A 63 -5.42 2.24 -24.24
C VAL A 63 -4.99 1.04 -23.39
N GLU A 64 -4.17 0.15 -23.98
CA GLU A 64 -3.73 -1.11 -23.36
C GLU A 64 -2.21 -1.31 -23.45
N LEU A 65 -1.72 -2.39 -22.84
CA LEU A 65 -0.30 -2.78 -22.88
C LEU A 65 0.03 -3.56 -24.16
N TRP A 66 1.03 -3.09 -24.89
CA TRP A 66 1.55 -3.69 -26.12
C TRP A 66 3.03 -4.05 -25.97
N VAL A 67 3.47 -5.02 -26.76
CA VAL A 67 4.88 -5.47 -26.87
C VAL A 67 5.28 -5.51 -28.34
N SER A 68 6.57 -5.34 -28.62
CA SER A 68 7.19 -5.50 -29.94
C SER A 68 8.60 -6.07 -29.80
N ASP A 69 8.97 -6.95 -30.74
CA ASP A 69 10.33 -7.44 -31.01
C ASP A 69 10.98 -6.74 -32.22
N GLY A 70 10.36 -5.68 -32.73
CA GLY A 70 10.76 -5.01 -33.98
C GLY A 70 10.16 -5.63 -35.26
N THR A 71 9.34 -6.67 -35.17
CA THR A 71 8.68 -7.32 -36.32
C THR A 71 7.16 -7.10 -36.33
N GLU A 72 6.52 -7.18 -37.51
CA GLU A 72 5.06 -7.07 -37.63
C GLU A 72 4.33 -8.17 -36.84
N ALA A 73 4.90 -9.39 -36.86
CA ALA A 73 4.34 -10.56 -36.20
C ALA A 73 4.43 -10.45 -34.67
N GLY A 74 5.57 -10.06 -34.13
CA GLY A 74 5.79 -9.90 -32.69
C GLY A 74 5.24 -8.59 -32.10
N THR A 75 4.84 -7.62 -32.93
CA THR A 75 4.16 -6.40 -32.47
C THR A 75 2.68 -6.65 -32.20
N HIS A 76 2.28 -6.79 -30.93
CA HIS A 76 0.91 -7.12 -30.55
C HIS A 76 0.49 -6.58 -29.17
N MET A 77 -0.82 -6.54 -28.93
CA MET A 77 -1.39 -6.28 -27.62
C MET A 77 -1.12 -7.49 -26.73
N VAL A 78 -0.54 -7.26 -25.55
CA VAL A 78 -0.16 -8.33 -24.62
C VAL A 78 -1.41 -8.97 -24.02
N LYS A 79 -2.35 -8.13 -23.58
CA LYS A 79 -3.62 -8.51 -22.95
C LYS A 79 -4.54 -7.30 -22.98
N ASP A 80 -5.83 -7.53 -23.15
CA ASP A 80 -6.85 -6.55 -22.78
C ASP A 80 -7.05 -6.64 -21.26
N LEU A 81 -6.63 -5.61 -20.52
CA LEU A 81 -6.66 -5.57 -19.07
C LEU A 81 -7.93 -4.91 -18.51
N THR A 82 -8.73 -4.22 -19.35
CA THR A 82 -10.02 -3.60 -19.00
C THR A 82 -11.04 -3.85 -20.13
N PRO A 83 -11.61 -5.07 -20.20
CA PRO A 83 -12.30 -5.59 -21.39
C PRO A 83 -13.33 -4.67 -22.06
N GLY A 84 -13.05 -4.32 -23.32
CA GLY A 84 -13.90 -3.47 -24.15
C GLY A 84 -13.28 -2.08 -24.43
N PRO A 85 -14.03 -1.11 -24.94
CA PRO A 85 -13.49 0.16 -25.43
C PRO A 85 -13.01 1.14 -24.34
N GLU A 86 -13.06 0.75 -23.07
CA GLU A 86 -12.46 1.52 -21.97
C GLU A 86 -10.93 1.38 -21.96
N SER A 87 -10.22 2.23 -21.22
CA SER A 87 -8.76 2.27 -21.24
C SER A 87 -8.16 1.89 -19.89
N SER A 88 -7.27 0.89 -19.87
CA SER A 88 -6.57 0.53 -18.64
C SER A 88 -5.70 1.67 -18.10
N THR A 89 -5.90 1.97 -16.81
CA THR A 89 -5.11 2.99 -16.11
C THR A 89 -3.79 2.39 -15.64
N ILE A 90 -2.86 2.22 -16.58
CA ILE A 90 -1.51 1.66 -16.38
C ILE A 90 -0.50 2.76 -16.09
N ASN A 91 0.30 2.58 -15.04
CA ASN A 91 1.33 3.52 -14.60
C ASN A 91 2.66 2.77 -14.33
N ARG A 92 3.77 3.51 -14.31
CA ARG A 92 5.08 3.06 -13.78
C ARG A 92 5.62 1.76 -14.41
N LEU A 93 5.62 1.69 -15.74
CA LEU A 93 6.31 0.62 -16.47
C LEU A 93 7.79 0.59 -16.04
N THR A 94 8.23 -0.55 -15.52
CA THR A 94 9.57 -0.73 -14.93
C THR A 94 10.14 -2.08 -15.39
N CYS A 95 11.34 -2.07 -15.97
CA CYS A 95 12.07 -3.30 -16.31
C CYS A 95 12.80 -3.82 -15.07
N ALA A 96 12.66 -5.11 -14.74
CA ALA A 96 13.56 -5.80 -13.82
C ALA A 96 13.82 -7.23 -14.33
N GLY A 97 15.09 -7.52 -14.67
CA GLY A 97 15.44 -8.72 -15.45
C GLY A 97 14.72 -8.74 -16.80
N GLU A 98 14.22 -9.90 -17.19
CA GLU A 98 13.44 -10.12 -18.42
C GLU A 98 11.94 -9.80 -18.29
N LEU A 99 11.52 -9.14 -17.19
CA LEU A 99 10.13 -8.86 -16.86
C LEU A 99 9.83 -7.36 -16.81
N LEU A 100 8.65 -7.00 -17.34
CA LEU A 100 8.04 -5.70 -17.11
C LEU A 100 7.16 -5.76 -15.85
N TYR A 101 7.24 -4.75 -15.01
CA TYR A 101 6.37 -4.53 -13.86
C TYR A 101 5.60 -3.21 -14.04
N PHE A 102 4.37 -3.14 -13.57
CA PHE A 102 3.53 -1.94 -13.69
C PHE A 102 2.43 -1.85 -12.62
N GLU A 103 1.96 -0.63 -12.37
CA GLU A 103 0.81 -0.34 -11.51
C GLU A 103 -0.46 -0.25 -12.37
N LEU A 104 -1.38 -1.21 -12.23
CA LEU A 104 -2.72 -1.16 -12.84
C LEU A 104 -3.74 -0.65 -11.82
N ARG A 105 -4.58 0.32 -12.21
CA ARG A 105 -5.68 0.82 -11.36
C ARG A 105 -7.04 0.43 -11.90
N LYS A 106 -7.94 0.01 -11.00
CA LYS A 106 -9.34 -0.27 -11.32
C LYS A 106 -10.25 0.52 -10.38
N GLY A 107 -10.93 1.52 -10.95
CA GLY A 107 -11.77 2.45 -10.19
C GLY A 107 -10.98 3.40 -9.26
N HIS A 108 -11.66 3.91 -8.24
CA HIS A 108 -11.13 4.97 -7.35
C HIS A 108 -10.37 4.46 -6.10
N ALA A 109 -10.25 3.15 -5.88
CA ALA A 109 -9.66 2.57 -4.67
C ALA A 109 -8.49 1.61 -4.94
N ASP A 110 -8.59 0.75 -5.96
CA ASP A 110 -7.70 -0.40 -6.09
C ASP A 110 -6.56 -0.15 -7.08
N SER A 111 -5.32 -0.20 -6.56
CA SER A 111 -4.07 -0.13 -7.34
C SER A 111 -3.25 -1.40 -7.07
N GLN A 112 -2.87 -2.12 -8.13
CA GLN A 112 -2.21 -3.42 -8.04
C GLN A 112 -0.86 -3.42 -8.79
N LEU A 113 0.14 -4.11 -8.25
CA LEU A 113 1.35 -4.46 -9.00
C LEU A 113 1.03 -5.65 -9.92
N TRP A 114 1.32 -5.47 -11.19
CA TRP A 114 1.26 -6.50 -12.22
C TRP A 114 2.65 -6.72 -12.79
N ARG A 115 2.90 -7.93 -13.33
CA ARG A 115 4.05 -8.19 -14.19
C ARG A 115 3.62 -8.73 -15.55
N SER A 116 4.50 -8.60 -16.53
CA SER A 116 4.39 -9.16 -17.87
C SER A 116 5.73 -9.70 -18.35
N ASP A 117 5.72 -10.89 -18.96
CA ASP A 117 6.83 -11.41 -19.78
C ASP A 117 6.59 -11.21 -21.28
N GLY A 118 5.59 -10.42 -21.67
CA GLY A 118 5.19 -10.18 -23.06
C GLY A 118 4.09 -11.10 -23.56
N THR A 119 3.69 -12.13 -22.81
CA THR A 119 2.58 -13.03 -23.16
C THR A 119 1.30 -12.70 -22.38
N ALA A 120 0.14 -13.08 -22.92
CA ALA A 120 -1.14 -12.91 -22.24
C ALA A 120 -1.23 -13.70 -20.92
N ASP A 121 -0.72 -14.93 -20.90
CA ASP A 121 -0.74 -15.80 -19.71
C ASP A 121 0.24 -15.32 -18.65
N GLY A 122 1.45 -14.93 -19.07
CA GLY A 122 2.47 -14.31 -18.24
C GLY A 122 2.19 -12.86 -17.83
N THR A 123 0.99 -12.34 -18.08
CA THR A 123 0.56 -10.99 -17.67
C THR A 123 -0.54 -11.07 -16.62
N PHE A 124 -0.15 -10.91 -15.36
CA PHE A 124 -1.01 -11.10 -14.19
C PHE A 124 -0.62 -10.22 -12.99
N ALA A 125 -1.53 -10.10 -12.01
CA ALA A 125 -1.33 -9.36 -10.76
C ALA A 125 -0.45 -10.15 -9.77
N LEU A 126 0.53 -9.47 -9.17
CA LEU A 126 1.38 -10.01 -8.09
C LEU A 126 0.80 -9.76 -6.69
N THR A 127 -0.19 -8.86 -6.56
CA THR A 127 -0.72 -8.42 -5.27
C THR A 127 -1.91 -9.23 -4.76
N ASP A 128 -1.68 -10.02 -3.71
CA ASP A 128 -2.66 -10.26 -2.63
C ASP A 128 -1.93 -10.40 -1.27
N VAL A 129 -0.97 -9.49 -1.01
CA VAL A 129 -0.17 -9.50 0.24
C VAL A 129 -0.56 -8.39 1.23
N ALA A 130 -1.56 -7.57 0.85
CA ALA A 130 -2.40 -6.81 1.75
C ALA A 130 -3.85 -6.97 1.28
N PRO A 131 -4.83 -7.15 2.18
CA PRO A 131 -6.24 -7.08 1.79
C PRO A 131 -6.57 -5.68 1.24
N PRO A 132 -7.52 -5.53 0.30
CA PRO A 132 -7.88 -4.25 -0.28
C PRO A 132 -8.59 -3.34 0.74
N SER A 133 -7.81 -2.68 1.60
CA SER A 133 -8.22 -1.50 2.35
C SER A 133 -8.06 -0.27 1.48
N ALA A 134 -9.09 0.60 1.42
CA ALA A 134 -9.23 1.66 0.43
C ALA A 134 -8.25 2.86 0.55
N ASN A 135 -7.08 2.68 1.18
CA ASN A 135 -6.04 3.69 1.38
C ASN A 135 -4.60 3.18 1.11
N SER A 136 -4.42 1.99 0.54
CA SER A 136 -3.12 1.43 0.15
C SER A 136 -2.44 2.35 -0.88
N THR A 137 -1.47 3.15 -0.43
CA THR A 137 -1.07 4.37 -1.15
C THR A 137 0.17 4.18 -2.01
N ALA A 138 -0.03 4.23 -3.33
CA ALA A 138 0.99 4.40 -4.37
C ALA A 138 2.19 3.44 -4.29
N MET A 139 2.05 2.26 -4.92
CA MET A 139 3.15 1.32 -5.15
C MET A 139 4.27 1.96 -5.98
N LEU A 140 5.33 2.39 -5.30
CA LEU A 140 6.48 3.06 -5.90
C LEU A 140 7.57 2.00 -6.15
N PRO A 141 7.97 1.74 -7.41
CA PRO A 141 9.25 1.08 -7.68
C PRO A 141 10.38 2.01 -7.21
N LEU A 142 11.36 1.44 -6.53
CA LEU A 142 12.44 2.17 -5.85
C LEU A 142 13.80 1.86 -6.47
N ALA A 143 14.03 0.58 -6.79
CA ALA A 143 15.27 0.09 -7.39
C ALA A 143 15.07 -1.28 -8.04
N VAL A 144 16.10 -1.75 -8.72
CA VAL A 144 16.25 -3.14 -9.20
C VAL A 144 17.60 -3.65 -8.73
N LEU A 145 17.64 -4.87 -8.21
CA LEU A 145 18.88 -5.55 -7.81
C LEU A 145 18.79 -7.02 -8.22
N ASN A 146 19.82 -7.54 -8.87
CA ASN A 146 19.89 -8.95 -9.33
C ASN A 146 18.69 -9.42 -10.17
N GLY A 147 17.99 -8.49 -10.84
CA GLY A 147 16.78 -8.76 -11.64
C GLY A 147 15.47 -8.71 -10.85
N GLU A 148 15.49 -8.63 -9.53
CA GLU A 148 14.31 -8.45 -8.68
C GLU A 148 13.91 -6.96 -8.61
N LEU A 149 12.60 -6.69 -8.61
CA LEU A 149 12.06 -5.35 -8.38
C LEU A 149 11.98 -5.05 -6.88
N TYR A 150 12.51 -3.90 -6.45
CA TYR A 150 12.36 -3.38 -5.09
C TYR A 150 11.36 -2.21 -5.07
N PHE A 151 10.40 -2.25 -4.15
CA PHE A 151 9.30 -1.30 -4.06
C PHE A 151 8.84 -1.14 -2.60
N ARG A 152 7.83 -0.29 -2.36
CA ARG A 152 7.20 -0.15 -1.04
C ARG A 152 5.67 -0.24 -1.10
N ILE A 153 5.10 -0.85 -0.08
CA ILE A 153 3.65 -0.95 0.18
C ILE A 153 3.40 -0.39 1.58
N TYR A 154 2.37 0.45 1.70
CA TYR A 154 1.77 0.81 3.00
C TYR A 154 0.63 -0.15 3.34
N GLN A 155 0.77 -0.93 4.42
CA GLN A 155 -0.21 -1.95 4.85
C GLN A 155 -0.89 -1.57 6.18
N GLN A 156 -2.22 -1.60 6.19
CA GLN A 156 -3.06 -1.23 7.36
C GLN A 156 -3.62 -2.42 8.15
N ASP A 157 -3.74 -3.60 7.55
CA ASP A 157 -4.27 -4.80 8.22
C ASP A 157 -3.41 -6.05 7.91
N PRO A 158 -2.68 -6.61 8.89
CA PRO A 158 -2.32 -5.94 10.15
C PRO A 158 -1.50 -4.66 9.88
N PRO A 159 -1.48 -3.66 10.79
CA PRO A 159 -0.81 -2.39 10.55
C PRO A 159 0.72 -2.53 10.65
N ILE A 160 1.36 -2.76 9.50
CA ILE A 160 2.81 -2.99 9.35
C ILE A 160 3.55 -1.69 8.94
N GLY A 161 2.85 -0.67 8.45
CA GLY A 161 3.49 0.58 8.00
C GLY A 161 3.87 0.54 6.52
N CYS A 162 4.84 1.37 6.11
CA CYS A 162 5.31 1.47 4.72
C CYS A 162 6.75 0.97 4.61
N GLU A 163 6.90 -0.32 4.33
CA GLU A 163 8.16 -1.05 4.46
C GLU A 163 8.81 -1.36 3.09
N LEU A 164 10.00 -1.97 3.10
CA LEU A 164 10.71 -2.39 1.89
C LEU A 164 10.28 -3.78 1.44
N TRP A 165 9.76 -3.87 0.22
CA TRP A 165 9.29 -5.08 -0.43
C TRP A 165 10.12 -5.39 -1.67
N LYS A 166 10.15 -6.67 -2.06
CA LYS A 166 10.71 -7.12 -3.35
C LYS A 166 9.79 -8.09 -4.08
N SER A 167 10.07 -8.31 -5.36
CA SER A 167 9.45 -9.34 -6.20
C SER A 167 10.44 -9.87 -7.24
N ASP A 168 10.43 -11.19 -7.43
CA ASP A 168 11.09 -11.92 -8.51
C ASP A 168 10.17 -12.11 -9.75
N GLY A 169 8.95 -11.57 -9.71
CA GLY A 169 7.93 -11.77 -10.75
C GLY A 169 7.04 -12.99 -10.53
N THR A 170 7.14 -13.64 -9.37
CA THR A 170 6.23 -14.67 -8.88
C THR A 170 5.46 -14.18 -7.64
N VAL A 171 4.30 -14.75 -7.36
CA VAL A 171 3.52 -14.40 -6.15
C VAL A 171 4.22 -14.87 -4.87
N ILE A 172 5.04 -15.93 -4.94
CA ILE A 172 5.74 -16.51 -3.77
C ILE A 172 7.00 -15.69 -3.41
N GLY A 173 7.76 -15.22 -4.41
CA GLY A 173 8.90 -14.31 -4.21
C GLY A 173 8.51 -12.85 -4.04
N THR A 174 7.22 -12.51 -4.07
CA THR A 174 6.71 -11.17 -3.75
C THR A 174 6.47 -11.04 -2.25
N GLY A 175 7.34 -10.31 -1.55
CA GLY A 175 7.30 -10.22 -0.09
C GLY A 175 8.11 -9.07 0.51
N ILE A 176 7.92 -8.84 1.81
CA ILE A 176 8.71 -7.89 2.60
C ILE A 176 10.16 -8.40 2.75
N VAL A 177 11.15 -7.53 2.52
CA VAL A 177 12.57 -7.88 2.63
C VAL A 177 12.97 -7.94 4.11
N ARG A 178 12.62 -6.88 4.84
CA ARG A 178 12.73 -6.72 6.29
C ARG A 178 11.84 -5.56 6.72
N GLU A 179 11.16 -5.69 7.86
CA GLU A 179 10.59 -4.57 8.60
C GLU A 179 11.77 -3.76 9.16
N THR A 180 11.95 -2.52 8.73
CA THR A 180 13.07 -1.67 9.17
C THR A 180 12.70 -0.71 10.30
N ALA A 181 11.39 -0.51 10.57
CA ALA A 181 10.89 0.16 11.77
C ALA A 181 9.63 -0.54 12.32
N PRO A 182 9.71 -1.32 13.41
CA PRO A 182 8.57 -2.09 13.91
C PRO A 182 7.37 -1.25 14.40
N GLY A 183 6.15 -1.75 14.13
CA GLY A 183 4.92 -1.28 14.76
C GLY A 183 4.18 -0.16 14.01
N ARG A 184 3.77 0.90 14.73
CA ARG A 184 3.01 2.03 14.13
C ARG A 184 3.89 3.07 13.42
N ALA A 185 5.20 2.92 13.50
CA ALA A 185 6.13 3.70 12.67
C ALA A 185 6.10 3.14 11.25
N SER A 186 6.19 4.02 10.25
CA SER A 186 6.25 3.63 8.84
C SER A 186 7.67 3.90 8.35
N ALA A 187 8.46 2.87 8.05
CA ALA A 187 9.88 3.04 7.77
C ALA A 187 10.17 3.95 6.57
N ASN A 188 9.25 3.99 5.60
CA ASN A 188 9.24 4.89 4.45
C ASN A 188 10.57 4.87 3.66
N PRO A 189 11.03 3.70 3.18
CA PRO A 189 12.31 3.58 2.48
C PRO A 189 12.33 4.42 1.20
N HIS A 190 13.41 5.15 0.96
CA HIS A 190 13.60 6.06 -0.18
C HIS A 190 15.10 6.31 -0.50
N ASP A 191 15.38 7.11 -1.53
CA ASP A 191 16.73 7.49 -1.98
C ASP A 191 17.70 6.31 -2.14
N PHE A 192 17.36 5.39 -3.04
CA PHE A 192 18.14 4.18 -3.32
C PHE A 192 19.32 4.47 -4.28
N VAL A 193 20.44 3.78 -4.05
CA VAL A 193 21.55 3.64 -5.01
C VAL A 193 22.08 2.20 -4.96
N GLU A 194 22.57 1.68 -6.08
CA GLU A 194 23.28 0.39 -6.12
C GLU A 194 24.79 0.64 -5.93
N TYR A 195 25.43 -0.19 -5.11
CA TYR A 195 26.87 -0.21 -4.91
C TYR A 195 27.35 -1.61 -4.51
N ASN A 196 28.35 -2.14 -5.23
CA ASN A 196 28.97 -3.45 -4.99
C ASN A 196 27.97 -4.64 -4.85
N GLY A 197 26.90 -4.64 -5.64
CA GLY A 197 25.88 -5.69 -5.62
C GLY A 197 24.90 -5.59 -4.46
N LYS A 198 24.80 -4.42 -3.81
CA LYS A 198 23.85 -4.11 -2.73
C LYS A 198 23.14 -2.78 -2.99
N LEU A 199 21.94 -2.63 -2.45
CA LEU A 199 21.19 -1.37 -2.45
C LEU A 199 21.40 -0.62 -1.15
N TYR A 200 21.77 0.65 -1.25
CA TYR A 200 21.92 1.57 -0.12
C TYR A 200 20.81 2.63 -0.18
N PHE A 201 20.10 2.83 0.93
CA PHE A 201 18.86 3.60 0.97
C PHE A 201 18.69 4.36 2.29
N THR A 202 17.73 5.29 2.33
CA THR A 202 17.34 5.99 3.57
C THR A 202 16.08 5.34 4.13
N SER A 203 16.09 5.00 5.42
CA SER A 203 14.95 4.41 6.14
C SER A 203 14.92 4.93 7.58
N LEU A 204 13.76 4.92 8.23
CA LEU A 204 13.62 5.28 9.63
C LEU A 204 14.27 4.21 10.55
N SER A 205 15.01 4.66 11.56
CA SER A 205 15.50 3.92 12.72
C SER A 205 14.83 4.46 14.01
N GLU A 206 15.23 3.96 15.18
CA GLU A 206 14.75 4.49 16.48
C GLU A 206 15.14 5.95 16.73
N VAL A 207 16.29 6.41 16.19
CA VAL A 207 16.80 7.79 16.39
C VAL A 207 16.41 8.75 15.28
N GLY A 208 16.06 8.25 14.09
CA GLY A 208 15.65 9.05 12.94
C GLY A 208 15.95 8.40 11.58
N PRO A 209 15.80 9.12 10.45
CA PRO A 209 16.17 8.61 9.14
C PRO A 209 17.69 8.39 9.03
N GLU A 210 18.08 7.17 8.65
CA GLU A 210 19.47 6.70 8.66
C GLU A 210 19.87 6.00 7.34
N LEU A 211 21.17 5.74 7.17
CA LEU A 211 21.70 5.01 6.02
C LEU A 211 21.56 3.50 6.24
N PHE A 212 20.76 2.83 5.41
CA PHE A 212 20.59 1.37 5.40
C PHE A 212 21.20 0.75 4.14
N VAL A 213 21.54 -0.54 4.24
CA VAL A 213 21.97 -1.42 3.14
C VAL A 213 21.04 -2.63 3.05
N THR A 214 20.90 -3.20 1.85
CA THR A 214 20.30 -4.54 1.62
C THR A 214 20.97 -5.26 0.45
N ASP A 215 21.13 -6.58 0.56
CA ASP A 215 21.46 -7.48 -0.56
C ASP A 215 20.23 -8.29 -1.05
N GLY A 216 19.04 -7.90 -0.63
CA GLY A 216 17.80 -8.63 -0.94
C GLY A 216 17.45 -9.75 0.03
N THR A 217 18.24 -9.95 1.09
CA THR A 217 17.94 -10.89 2.19
C THR A 217 17.56 -10.16 3.48
N PHE A 218 16.83 -10.82 4.38
CA PHE A 218 16.48 -10.27 5.69
C PHE A 218 17.74 -9.94 6.53
N ALA A 219 18.72 -10.85 6.56
CA ALA A 219 19.94 -10.70 7.35
C ALA A 219 20.87 -9.60 6.79
N GLY A 220 21.05 -9.57 5.47
CA GLY A 220 21.83 -8.56 4.78
C GLY A 220 21.16 -7.19 4.69
N THR A 221 19.92 -7.04 5.17
CA THR A 221 19.25 -5.75 5.34
C THR A 221 19.50 -5.19 6.74
N HIS A 222 20.23 -4.10 6.87
CA HIS A 222 20.55 -3.47 8.17
C HIS A 222 21.02 -2.01 8.01
N ILE A 223 21.15 -1.30 9.13
CA ILE A 223 21.73 0.05 9.20
C ILE A 223 23.26 -0.02 8.97
N VAL A 224 23.81 0.93 8.20
CA VAL A 224 25.25 1.01 7.88
C VAL A 224 26.02 1.70 9.00
N LEU A 225 25.47 2.79 9.55
CA LEU A 225 26.01 3.52 10.70
C LEU A 225 24.84 4.03 11.55
N ASP A 226 24.85 3.73 12.85
CA ASP A 226 23.87 4.23 13.81
C ASP A 226 24.37 5.53 14.46
N TYR A 227 24.03 6.68 13.85
CA TYR A 227 24.57 7.97 14.25
C TYR A 227 23.82 8.58 15.45
N ASN A 228 24.25 8.18 16.66
CA ASN A 228 23.73 8.66 17.95
C ASN A 228 24.06 10.14 18.29
N GLY A 229 24.21 11.02 17.29
CA GLY A 229 24.43 12.46 17.46
C GLY A 229 23.21 13.25 17.93
N GLY A 230 22.04 12.63 18.05
CA GLY A 230 20.82 13.21 18.63
C GLY A 230 19.52 12.60 18.07
N SER A 231 18.38 13.05 18.59
CA SER A 231 17.02 12.54 18.29
C SER A 231 16.47 12.94 16.91
N ARG A 232 17.32 12.88 15.88
CA ARG A 232 16.98 13.18 14.48
C ARG A 232 17.64 12.24 13.46
N GLY A 233 18.65 11.47 13.85
CA GLY A 233 19.49 10.67 12.94
C GLY A 233 20.32 11.51 11.95
N LEU A 234 21.11 10.83 11.13
CA LEU A 234 22.02 11.36 10.11
C LEU A 234 21.28 12.04 8.93
N GLN A 235 20.04 11.65 8.65
CA GLN A 235 19.19 12.14 7.56
C GLN A 235 19.86 12.14 6.16
N PRO A 236 20.45 11.02 5.72
CA PRO A 236 21.13 10.95 4.43
C PRO A 236 20.14 11.20 3.27
N SER A 237 20.47 12.14 2.39
CA SER A 237 19.62 12.59 1.28
C SER A 237 20.43 12.78 -0.01
N ARG A 238 19.88 12.27 -1.13
CA ARG A 238 20.55 12.04 -2.43
C ARG A 238 21.86 11.24 -2.31
N LYS A 239 21.94 10.09 -2.98
CA LYS A 239 23.16 9.25 -2.99
C LYS A 239 23.76 9.20 -4.39
N VAL A 240 25.08 9.29 -4.50
CA VAL A 240 25.85 9.20 -5.76
C VAL A 240 27.09 8.34 -5.51
N VAL A 241 27.36 7.38 -6.39
CA VAL A 241 28.60 6.59 -6.34
C VAL A 241 29.66 7.24 -7.22
N ALA A 242 30.85 7.47 -6.68
CA ALA A 242 32.04 7.90 -7.42
C ALA A 242 33.30 7.37 -6.71
N GLY A 243 34.36 7.02 -7.45
CA GLY A 243 35.68 6.68 -6.89
C GLY A 243 35.72 5.51 -5.90
N GLY A 244 34.71 4.63 -5.89
CA GLY A 244 34.57 3.57 -4.88
C GLY A 244 33.98 4.02 -3.54
N LEU A 245 33.23 5.12 -3.52
CA LEU A 245 32.52 5.65 -2.34
C LEU A 245 31.08 6.04 -2.69
N ILE A 246 30.18 5.87 -1.73
CA ILE A 246 28.82 6.42 -1.75
C ILE A 246 28.87 7.81 -1.11
N PHE A 247 28.68 8.85 -1.90
CA PHE A 247 28.53 10.23 -1.43
C PHE A 247 27.07 10.58 -1.16
N PHE A 248 26.82 11.34 -0.09
CA PHE A 248 25.49 11.82 0.27
C PHE A 248 25.55 13.08 1.14
N ASN A 249 24.45 13.84 1.17
CA ASN A 249 24.30 14.95 2.11
C ASN A 249 23.64 14.46 3.41
N ALA A 250 24.19 14.82 4.56
CA ALA A 250 23.68 14.44 5.88
C ALA A 250 23.74 15.59 6.88
N LEU A 251 22.86 15.56 7.89
CA LEU A 251 22.63 16.63 8.87
C LEU A 251 23.14 16.21 10.26
N THR A 252 24.09 16.96 10.83
CA THR A 252 24.53 16.78 12.23
C THR A 252 24.17 17.95 13.13
N ILE A 253 24.01 17.68 14.42
CA ILE A 253 23.74 18.72 15.43
C ILE A 253 25.00 19.55 15.65
N GLY A 254 24.93 20.83 15.30
CA GLY A 254 25.98 21.83 15.52
C GLY A 254 26.77 22.22 14.27
N GLN A 255 26.71 21.42 13.20
CA GLN A 255 27.41 21.70 11.92
C GLN A 255 26.43 21.95 10.77
N GLY A 256 25.23 21.36 10.82
CA GLY A 256 24.23 21.52 9.75
C GLY A 256 24.32 20.39 8.72
N THR A 257 23.87 20.68 7.50
CA THR A 257 23.95 19.73 6.38
C THR A 257 25.32 19.84 5.73
N GLU A 258 26.08 18.74 5.70
CA GLU A 258 27.43 18.66 5.12
C GLU A 258 27.59 17.42 4.21
N LEU A 259 28.71 17.35 3.47
CA LEU A 259 29.00 16.23 2.56
C LEU A 259 29.63 15.05 3.32
N TRP A 260 29.06 13.87 3.12
CA TRP A 260 29.51 12.60 3.69
C TRP A 260 29.86 11.58 2.61
N ALA A 261 30.74 10.66 2.96
CA ALA A 261 31.13 9.51 2.16
C ALA A 261 30.97 8.21 2.96
N SER A 262 30.76 7.09 2.26
CA SER A 262 30.72 5.74 2.84
C SER A 262 31.36 4.73 1.88
N ASP A 263 32.21 3.85 2.39
CA ASP A 263 32.67 2.64 1.70
C ASP A 263 31.64 1.49 1.75
N GLY A 264 30.48 1.72 2.36
CA GLY A 264 29.45 0.73 2.63
C GLY A 264 29.51 0.12 4.04
N THR A 265 30.46 0.53 4.89
CA THR A 265 30.64 0.05 6.26
C THR A 265 30.49 1.16 7.30
N ALA A 266 30.19 0.81 8.56
CA ALA A 266 30.15 1.76 9.68
C ALA A 266 31.47 2.54 9.87
N ALA A 267 32.61 1.84 9.73
CA ALA A 267 33.94 2.41 9.99
C ALA A 267 34.44 3.31 8.86
N GLY A 268 34.04 3.03 7.61
CA GLY A 268 34.33 3.85 6.44
C GLY A 268 33.23 4.86 6.09
N THR A 269 32.27 5.12 7.00
CA THR A 269 31.25 6.18 6.84
C THR A 269 31.62 7.41 7.65
N TYR A 270 31.88 8.54 6.98
CA TYR A 270 32.39 9.76 7.61
C TYR A 270 32.00 11.04 6.86
N MET A 271 31.99 12.16 7.59
CA MET A 271 31.90 13.51 7.01
C MET A 271 33.20 13.83 6.28
N VAL A 272 33.12 14.15 5.00
CA VAL A 272 34.30 14.41 4.15
C VAL A 272 34.99 15.71 4.56
N LYS A 273 34.19 16.76 4.76
CA LYS A 273 34.66 18.10 5.11
C LYS A 273 33.51 18.92 5.66
N ASP A 274 33.77 19.70 6.71
CA ASP A 274 32.92 20.82 7.14
C ASP A 274 33.27 21.99 6.21
N ILE A 275 32.38 22.32 5.27
CA ILE A 275 32.62 23.35 4.25
C ILE A 275 32.21 24.75 4.77
N ASN A 276 31.25 24.82 5.70
CA ASN A 276 30.70 26.08 6.19
C ASN A 276 30.57 26.11 7.72
N LEU A 277 31.62 26.61 8.37
CA LEU A 277 31.72 26.80 9.83
C LEU A 277 30.69 27.78 10.44
N SER A 278 29.65 28.18 9.69
CA SER A 278 28.63 29.16 10.08
C SER A 278 27.19 28.85 9.60
N GLY A 279 26.96 27.76 8.87
CA GLY A 279 25.67 27.40 8.27
C GLY A 279 25.77 26.16 7.39
N PRO A 280 24.73 25.75 6.65
CA PRO A 280 24.81 24.57 5.78
C PRO A 280 25.74 24.81 4.57
N GLY A 281 26.66 23.88 4.31
CA GLY A 281 27.62 23.91 3.20
C GLY A 281 27.00 23.50 1.85
N PRO A 282 26.79 22.19 1.57
CA PRO A 282 26.16 21.73 0.34
C PRO A 282 24.70 22.19 0.24
N GLN A 283 24.29 22.68 -0.93
CA GLN A 283 22.94 23.22 -1.12
C GLN A 283 22.09 22.34 -2.04
N HIS A 284 22.48 22.15 -3.31
CA HIS A 284 21.72 21.32 -4.26
C HIS A 284 22.61 20.72 -5.37
N GLY A 285 22.34 19.47 -5.76
CA GLY A 285 22.98 18.83 -6.91
C GLY A 285 24.30 18.12 -6.57
N MET A 286 24.40 16.88 -7.05
CA MET A 286 25.56 16.00 -6.96
C MET A 286 25.61 15.15 -8.24
N ALA A 287 26.79 14.93 -8.79
CA ALA A 287 27.01 14.19 -10.03
C ALA A 287 28.39 13.51 -10.01
N ALA A 288 28.51 12.30 -10.54
CA ALA A 288 29.79 11.62 -10.71
C ALA A 288 30.38 11.95 -12.09
N VAL A 289 31.66 12.33 -12.12
CA VAL A 289 32.42 12.63 -13.33
C VAL A 289 33.73 11.84 -13.27
N GLY A 290 33.73 10.65 -13.89
CA GLY A 290 34.75 9.65 -13.63
C GLY A 290 34.78 9.24 -12.15
N ASP A 291 35.97 9.22 -11.56
CA ASP A 291 36.18 8.84 -10.16
C ASP A 291 35.88 9.95 -9.13
N VAL A 292 35.49 11.17 -9.55
CA VAL A 292 35.24 12.31 -8.65
C VAL A 292 33.77 12.71 -8.59
N LEU A 293 33.34 13.17 -7.41
CA LEU A 293 32.05 13.82 -7.20
C LEU A 293 32.15 15.31 -7.54
N LEU A 294 31.23 15.83 -8.35
CA LEU A 294 30.97 17.26 -8.50
C LEU A 294 29.64 17.64 -7.83
N PHE A 295 29.63 18.76 -7.10
CA PHE A 295 28.49 19.18 -6.27
C PHE A 295 28.46 20.69 -6.04
N LEU A 296 27.32 21.26 -5.62
CA LEU A 296 27.24 22.69 -5.27
C LEU A 296 27.26 22.91 -3.76
N ALA A 297 28.21 23.72 -3.30
CA ALA A 297 28.38 24.07 -1.89
C ALA A 297 28.82 25.52 -1.68
N ASN A 298 28.55 26.03 -0.49
CA ASN A 298 28.77 27.41 -0.08
C ASN A 298 29.67 27.46 1.15
N ASP A 299 30.85 28.08 1.05
CA ASP A 299 31.83 28.21 2.14
C ASP A 299 31.65 29.47 3.02
N GLY A 300 30.56 30.23 2.80
CA GLY A 300 30.31 31.50 3.47
C GLY A 300 31.10 32.69 2.89
N VAL A 301 31.99 32.48 1.92
CA VAL A 301 32.83 33.50 1.29
C VAL A 301 32.43 33.74 -0.17
N HIS A 302 32.32 32.67 -0.96
CA HIS A 302 32.03 32.72 -2.40
C HIS A 302 30.54 32.50 -2.74
N GLY A 303 29.73 32.11 -1.75
CA GLY A 303 28.35 31.67 -1.99
C GLY A 303 28.31 30.24 -2.56
N SER A 304 27.14 29.79 -2.99
CA SER A 304 26.97 28.47 -3.61
C SER A 304 27.69 28.40 -4.96
N GLU A 305 28.75 27.62 -5.08
CA GLU A 305 29.58 27.47 -6.28
C GLU A 305 29.86 25.99 -6.58
N LEU A 306 30.59 25.68 -7.67
CA LEU A 306 30.90 24.29 -8.06
C LEU A 306 32.14 23.76 -7.33
N TRP A 307 31.97 22.67 -6.59
CA TRP A 307 33.01 21.95 -5.85
C TRP A 307 33.23 20.53 -6.41
N ARG A 308 34.44 20.00 -6.17
CA ARG A 308 34.83 18.61 -6.44
C ARG A 308 35.24 17.90 -5.15
N SER A 309 35.08 16.58 -5.09
CA SER A 309 35.60 15.71 -4.04
C SER A 309 36.06 14.36 -4.60
N ASP A 310 37.08 13.79 -3.97
CA ASP A 310 37.57 12.41 -4.13
C ASP A 310 37.33 11.57 -2.85
N GLY A 311 36.54 12.08 -1.90
CA GLY A 311 36.33 11.47 -0.58
C GLY A 311 37.24 12.03 0.51
N THR A 312 38.32 12.75 0.18
CA THR A 312 39.26 13.29 1.16
C THR A 312 39.02 14.76 1.49
N ALA A 313 39.45 15.20 2.68
CA ALA A 313 39.34 16.60 3.09
C ALA A 313 40.28 17.51 2.27
N GLU A 314 41.43 17.01 1.83
CA GLU A 314 42.39 17.70 0.96
C GLU A 314 41.90 17.82 -0.48
N GLY A 315 41.34 16.75 -1.05
CA GLY A 315 40.81 16.74 -2.42
C GLY A 315 39.50 17.54 -2.57
N THR A 316 38.73 17.67 -1.49
CA THR A 316 37.47 18.43 -1.47
C THR A 316 37.72 19.94 -1.59
N THR A 317 37.49 20.47 -2.79
CA THR A 317 37.94 21.81 -3.20
C THR A 317 36.97 22.47 -4.17
N LEU A 318 36.93 23.81 -4.13
CA LEU A 318 36.24 24.63 -5.12
C LEU A 318 36.86 24.37 -6.51
N VAL A 319 36.04 24.00 -7.50
CA VAL A 319 36.47 23.84 -8.90
C VAL A 319 36.67 25.22 -9.52
N LYS A 320 35.68 26.10 -9.33
CA LYS A 320 35.70 27.45 -9.88
C LYS A 320 34.72 28.34 -9.12
N ASP A 321 35.16 29.54 -8.75
CA ASP A 321 34.25 30.66 -8.47
C ASP A 321 33.71 31.15 -9.82
N ILE A 322 32.49 30.71 -10.17
CA ILE A 322 31.83 31.07 -11.43
C ILE A 322 31.17 32.45 -11.31
N ARG A 323 30.79 32.87 -10.10
CA ARG A 323 30.19 34.19 -9.85
C ARG A 323 30.83 34.91 -8.65
N PRO A 324 31.93 35.65 -8.88
CA PRO A 324 32.69 36.31 -7.84
C PRO A 324 31.88 37.15 -6.83
N GLY A 325 31.91 36.71 -5.58
CA GLY A 325 31.35 37.38 -4.41
C GLY A 325 30.20 36.63 -3.72
N PRO A 326 29.75 37.08 -2.54
CA PRO A 326 29.00 36.28 -1.56
C PRO A 326 27.52 36.00 -1.91
N LYS A 327 27.17 35.99 -3.20
CA LYS A 327 25.85 35.60 -3.71
C LYS A 327 25.83 34.22 -4.39
N GLY A 328 26.96 33.79 -4.95
CA GLY A 328 27.10 32.51 -5.65
C GLY A 328 26.22 32.29 -6.89
N SER A 329 26.48 31.16 -7.52
CA SER A 329 25.88 30.61 -8.74
C SER A 329 24.79 29.60 -8.41
N ALA A 330 23.52 30.01 -8.57
CA ALA A 330 22.40 29.10 -8.45
C ALA A 330 22.18 28.33 -9.77
N ALA A 331 22.25 27.00 -9.73
CA ALA A 331 21.76 26.17 -10.84
C ALA A 331 20.24 26.33 -10.98
N ALA A 332 19.79 26.64 -12.19
CA ALA A 332 18.49 27.24 -12.50
C ALA A 332 17.27 26.46 -11.97
N ASP A 333 17.41 25.15 -11.92
CA ASP A 333 16.39 24.20 -11.52
C ASP A 333 17.02 23.14 -10.56
N GLY A 334 18.16 23.46 -9.92
CA GLY A 334 18.80 22.63 -8.87
C GLY A 334 19.43 21.32 -9.33
N ARG A 335 19.87 21.24 -10.60
CA ARG A 335 20.35 20.02 -11.26
C ARG A 335 21.77 20.15 -11.82
N LEU A 336 22.48 19.03 -11.71
CA LEU A 336 23.74 18.72 -12.37
C LEU A 336 23.46 17.44 -13.18
N GLU A 337 23.68 17.43 -14.49
CA GLU A 337 23.40 16.27 -15.36
C GLU A 337 24.65 15.90 -16.17
N CYS A 338 25.03 14.62 -16.19
CA CYS A 338 26.22 14.15 -16.91
C CYS A 338 25.92 13.86 -18.38
N LEU A 339 26.87 14.21 -19.25
CA LEU A 339 26.88 13.94 -20.67
C LEU A 339 28.20 13.23 -20.99
N GLY A 340 28.17 11.89 -21.05
CA GLY A 340 29.38 11.08 -21.17
C GLY A 340 30.33 11.26 -19.99
N ASP A 341 31.56 11.74 -20.26
CA ASP A 341 32.64 11.95 -19.30
C ASP A 341 32.60 13.34 -18.61
N ARG A 342 31.52 14.12 -18.74
CA ARG A 342 31.46 15.53 -18.28
C ARG A 342 30.12 15.92 -17.67
N LEU A 343 30.14 17.01 -16.91
CA LEU A 343 28.99 17.67 -16.32
C LEU A 343 28.47 18.82 -17.21
N VAL A 344 27.15 18.89 -17.38
CA VAL A 344 26.43 20.03 -17.96
C VAL A 344 25.49 20.65 -16.92
N MET A 345 25.46 21.98 -16.85
CA MET A 345 24.62 22.73 -15.91
C MET A 345 24.16 24.08 -16.47
N VAL A 346 23.03 24.60 -15.97
CA VAL A 346 22.52 25.93 -16.32
C VAL A 346 22.49 26.80 -15.06
N ILE A 347 23.24 27.89 -15.06
CA ILE A 347 23.39 28.84 -13.93
C ILE A 347 22.50 30.06 -14.17
N VAL A 348 22.03 30.72 -13.09
CA VAL A 348 21.18 31.93 -13.16
C VAL A 348 21.74 33.07 -12.35
N ASP A 349 21.77 34.27 -12.95
CA ASP A 349 22.01 35.50 -12.19
C ASP A 349 20.76 35.88 -11.37
N SER A 350 20.90 35.93 -10.05
CA SER A 350 19.93 36.52 -9.12
C SER A 350 20.03 38.06 -8.99
N GLY A 351 20.51 38.71 -10.05
CA GLY A 351 20.69 40.15 -10.21
C GLY A 351 19.43 40.88 -10.65
N ALA A 352 19.61 42.13 -11.10
CA ALA A 352 18.51 42.99 -11.53
C ALA A 352 17.98 42.67 -12.96
N ASP A 353 18.70 41.84 -13.71
CA ASP A 353 18.31 41.34 -15.03
C ASP A 353 18.73 39.85 -15.11
N PRO A 354 17.82 38.88 -14.91
CA PRO A 354 18.20 37.51 -14.54
C PRO A 354 18.57 36.64 -15.74
N GLY A 355 19.85 36.73 -16.15
CA GLY A 355 20.41 35.88 -17.21
C GLY A 355 20.50 34.41 -16.80
N ARG A 356 20.18 33.49 -17.73
CA ARG A 356 20.52 32.05 -17.62
C ARG A 356 21.75 31.79 -18.50
N GLN A 357 22.71 31.00 -18.05
CA GLN A 357 23.91 30.62 -18.81
C GLN A 357 24.13 29.10 -18.80
N LEU A 358 24.50 28.52 -19.95
CA LEU A 358 24.86 27.11 -20.08
C LEU A 358 26.37 26.92 -19.86
N TRP A 359 26.74 26.05 -18.94
CA TRP A 359 28.12 25.73 -18.58
C TRP A 359 28.39 24.22 -18.70
N GLU A 360 29.63 23.88 -19.06
CA GLU A 360 30.20 22.54 -19.09
C GLU A 360 31.34 22.46 -18.06
N SER A 361 31.61 21.28 -17.50
CA SER A 361 32.74 21.02 -16.60
C SER A 361 33.24 19.58 -16.72
N ASP A 362 34.55 19.41 -16.77
CA ASP A 362 35.28 18.14 -16.59
C ASP A 362 35.74 17.92 -15.14
N GLY A 363 35.26 18.75 -14.19
CA GLY A 363 35.72 18.77 -12.81
C GLY A 363 36.97 19.61 -12.55
N THR A 364 37.56 20.24 -13.57
CA THR A 364 38.72 21.13 -13.43
C THR A 364 38.35 22.62 -13.57
N ALA A 365 39.17 23.50 -13.01
CA ALA A 365 39.01 24.95 -13.16
C ALA A 365 39.14 25.43 -14.62
N GLU A 366 39.88 24.68 -15.44
CA GLU A 366 40.21 25.03 -16.82
C GLU A 366 39.12 24.56 -17.80
N GLY A 367 38.65 23.30 -17.65
CA GLY A 367 37.54 22.75 -18.42
C GLY A 367 36.14 23.19 -17.95
N THR A 368 36.01 23.83 -16.79
CA THR A 368 34.75 24.49 -16.37
C THR A 368 34.54 25.79 -17.14
N VAL A 369 33.71 25.77 -18.18
CA VAL A 369 33.55 26.87 -19.15
C VAL A 369 32.10 27.18 -19.50
N CYS A 370 31.80 28.47 -19.71
CA CYS A 370 30.53 28.91 -20.26
C CYS A 370 30.49 28.56 -21.77
N ARG A 371 29.41 27.92 -22.20
CA ARG A 371 29.17 27.53 -23.61
C ARG A 371 28.16 28.43 -24.31
N ALA A 372 27.21 29.01 -23.57
CA ALA A 372 26.27 29.99 -24.13
C ALA A 372 25.64 30.86 -23.03
N ASP A 373 25.55 32.18 -23.28
CA ASP A 373 24.57 33.02 -22.57
C ASP A 373 23.20 32.89 -23.25
N LEU A 374 22.17 32.65 -22.44
CA LEU A 374 20.81 32.34 -22.88
C LEU A 374 19.86 33.56 -22.76
N TYR A 375 20.37 34.71 -22.30
CA TYR A 375 19.62 35.95 -22.06
C TYR A 375 20.19 37.14 -22.87
N THR A 376 20.29 36.97 -24.18
CA THR A 376 20.57 38.09 -25.08
C THR A 376 19.30 38.91 -25.34
N VAL A 377 19.29 40.19 -24.93
CA VAL A 377 18.18 41.14 -25.18
C VAL A 377 18.37 41.92 -26.50
N ASP A 378 19.36 41.54 -27.32
CA ASP A 378 19.44 42.03 -28.70
C ASP A 378 18.29 41.50 -29.57
N ASP A 379 17.85 42.35 -30.49
CA ASP A 379 16.70 42.19 -31.38
C ASP A 379 15.32 42.00 -30.70
N GLY A 380 15.17 42.47 -29.45
CA GLY A 380 13.85 42.62 -28.82
C GLY A 380 13.09 41.31 -28.57
N CYS A 381 13.82 40.20 -28.49
CA CYS A 381 13.27 38.87 -28.28
C CYS A 381 13.76 38.30 -26.95
N VAL A 382 12.84 38.05 -26.02
CA VAL A 382 13.17 37.36 -24.76
C VAL A 382 13.27 35.87 -25.05
N ARG A 383 14.51 35.37 -24.96
CA ARG A 383 14.88 33.97 -25.12
C ARG A 383 14.95 33.34 -23.71
N THR A 384 14.43 32.13 -23.53
CA THR A 384 14.48 31.45 -22.22
C THR A 384 14.43 29.94 -22.38
N ILE A 385 15.47 29.23 -21.95
CA ILE A 385 15.41 27.76 -21.85
C ILE A 385 14.49 27.39 -20.69
N ARG A 386 13.42 26.65 -21.00
CA ARG A 386 12.42 26.16 -20.02
C ARG A 386 12.74 24.78 -19.45
N ARG A 387 13.52 23.98 -20.19
CA ARG A 387 13.96 22.64 -19.82
C ARG A 387 15.12 22.25 -20.74
N PHE A 388 16.06 21.49 -20.22
CA PHE A 388 16.92 20.63 -21.03
C PHE A 388 16.74 19.18 -20.58
N ASP A 389 17.11 18.25 -21.46
CA ASP A 389 17.08 16.81 -21.20
C ASP A 389 18.30 16.19 -21.90
N VAL A 390 19.06 15.34 -21.20
CA VAL A 390 20.12 14.51 -21.82
C VAL A 390 19.50 13.23 -22.40
N LEU A 391 19.88 12.88 -23.64
CA LEU A 391 19.39 11.72 -24.38
C LEU A 391 20.59 10.96 -24.99
N GLY A 392 21.23 10.10 -24.20
CA GLY A 392 22.53 9.53 -24.54
C GLY A 392 23.58 10.64 -24.66
N ASP A 393 24.36 10.62 -25.73
CA ASP A 393 25.42 11.60 -26.00
C ASP A 393 24.89 12.96 -26.53
N ALA A 394 23.58 13.22 -26.47
CA ALA A 394 22.95 14.42 -27.03
C ALA A 394 22.16 15.24 -26.00
N LEU A 395 22.26 16.57 -26.10
CA LEU A 395 21.54 17.53 -25.27
C LEU A 395 20.31 18.10 -26.02
N LEU A 396 19.11 17.84 -25.51
CA LEU A 396 17.86 18.40 -26.03
C LEU A 396 17.52 19.71 -25.32
N LEU A 397 17.55 20.84 -26.03
CA LEU A 397 17.22 22.15 -25.46
C LEU A 397 15.79 22.59 -25.85
N ASN A 398 14.93 22.82 -24.86
CA ASN A 398 13.58 23.37 -25.07
C ASN A 398 13.56 24.88 -24.81
N VAL A 399 13.60 25.65 -25.91
CA VAL A 399 13.72 27.12 -25.89
C VAL A 399 12.35 27.77 -26.11
N LEU A 400 11.97 28.65 -25.18
CA LEU A 400 10.89 29.61 -25.36
C LEU A 400 11.46 30.86 -26.04
N VAL A 401 10.89 31.28 -27.17
CA VAL A 401 11.20 32.57 -27.79
C VAL A 401 9.96 33.45 -27.77
N THR A 402 10.09 34.65 -27.20
CA THR A 402 9.00 35.60 -26.98
C THR A 402 9.36 36.95 -27.62
N THR A 403 8.71 37.31 -28.73
CA THR A 403 9.03 38.56 -29.45
C THR A 403 8.30 39.78 -28.86
N ARG A 404 8.89 40.97 -28.97
CA ARG A 404 8.17 42.25 -28.85
C ARG A 404 8.02 42.92 -30.22
N GLY A 405 6.95 42.55 -30.92
CA GLY A 405 6.62 43.08 -32.25
C GLY A 405 6.32 41.97 -33.24
N GLY A 406 5.40 42.25 -34.17
CA GLY A 406 5.11 41.37 -35.30
C GLY A 406 6.06 41.58 -36.47
N ASP A 407 5.95 40.67 -37.45
CA ASP A 407 6.31 40.87 -38.86
C ASP A 407 7.80 40.98 -39.27
N ARG A 408 8.78 40.89 -38.36
CA ARG A 408 10.22 40.77 -38.72
C ARG A 408 11.01 39.73 -37.94
N LEU A 409 10.71 38.44 -38.15
CA LEU A 409 11.59 37.34 -37.68
C LEU A 409 11.54 36.05 -38.53
N ARG A 410 11.37 36.17 -39.85
CA ARG A 410 11.40 34.98 -40.76
C ARG A 410 12.79 34.60 -41.30
N GLU A 411 13.77 35.50 -41.26
CA GLU A 411 15.08 35.29 -41.94
C GLU A 411 16.31 35.52 -41.04
N ALA A 412 16.17 36.19 -39.89
CA ALA A 412 17.30 36.58 -39.03
C ALA A 412 17.98 35.44 -38.23
N TRP A 413 17.52 34.19 -38.36
CA TRP A 413 18.10 33.03 -37.65
C TRP A 413 19.13 32.25 -38.49
N LEU A 414 19.31 32.60 -39.77
CA LEU A 414 20.08 31.80 -40.74
C LEU A 414 21.55 32.24 -40.95
N GLY A 415 22.08 33.12 -40.08
CA GLY A 415 23.44 33.65 -40.23
C GLY A 415 24.53 32.84 -39.52
N ASN A 416 24.34 32.50 -38.24
CA ASN A 416 25.43 32.14 -37.32
C ASN A 416 25.31 30.74 -36.67
N LEU A 417 24.52 29.82 -37.26
CA LEU A 417 24.26 28.49 -36.68
C LEU A 417 24.28 27.38 -37.75
N GLU A 418 25.48 26.87 -38.07
CA GLU A 418 25.61 25.62 -38.83
C GLU A 418 25.40 24.39 -37.93
N GLY A 419 24.91 23.28 -38.49
CA GLY A 419 24.77 21.99 -37.80
C GLY A 419 23.41 21.68 -37.15
N MET A 420 22.60 22.69 -36.79
CA MET A 420 21.31 22.46 -36.10
C MET A 420 20.21 21.93 -37.04
N THR A 421 19.58 20.80 -36.68
CA THR A 421 18.38 20.28 -37.39
C THR A 421 17.09 20.65 -36.64
N ARG A 422 16.10 21.22 -37.36
CA ARG A 422 14.86 21.74 -36.77
C ARG A 422 13.71 20.73 -36.84
N ILE A 423 13.12 20.42 -35.69
CA ILE A 423 11.89 19.60 -35.59
C ILE A 423 10.73 20.44 -35.05
N GLY A 424 9.92 20.98 -35.96
CA GLY A 424 8.61 21.57 -35.64
C GLY A 424 8.61 22.96 -34.98
N GLY A 425 7.50 23.22 -34.29
CA GLY A 425 7.19 24.45 -33.56
C GLY A 425 5.70 24.82 -33.65
N ARG A 426 5.04 25.11 -32.53
CA ARG A 426 3.64 25.58 -32.46
C ARG A 426 3.60 27.01 -31.92
N SER A 427 2.78 27.87 -32.53
CA SER A 427 2.39 29.17 -31.99
C SER A 427 1.12 29.01 -31.15
N ARG A 428 1.01 29.71 -30.02
CA ARG A 428 -0.19 29.72 -29.17
C ARG A 428 -0.58 31.15 -28.83
N ARG A 429 -1.58 31.70 -29.53
CA ARG A 429 -2.17 33.00 -29.17
C ARG A 429 -3.00 32.84 -27.89
N GLY A 430 -2.57 33.48 -26.81
CA GLY A 430 -3.35 33.57 -25.59
C GLY A 430 -4.55 34.49 -25.78
N GLY A 431 -5.76 33.98 -25.59
CA GLY A 431 -6.98 34.76 -25.63
C GLY A 431 -7.42 35.20 -24.25
N VAL A 432 -7.27 36.50 -23.95
CA VAL A 432 -8.14 37.40 -23.15
C VAL A 432 -7.39 38.74 -23.05
N GLY A 433 -8.13 39.87 -23.11
CA GLY A 433 -7.56 41.17 -23.45
C GLY A 433 -6.64 41.80 -22.40
N GLY A 434 -5.73 42.68 -22.85
CA GLY A 434 -4.98 43.57 -21.95
C GLY A 434 -3.72 44.22 -22.54
N ALA A 435 -2.91 43.48 -23.30
CA ALA A 435 -1.66 43.98 -23.89
C ALA A 435 -1.24 43.22 -25.15
N ARG A 436 -0.58 43.90 -26.10
CA ARG A 436 0.10 43.24 -27.24
C ARG A 436 1.42 42.62 -26.79
N ILE A 437 1.33 41.43 -26.20
CA ILE A 437 2.46 40.51 -26.03
C ILE A 437 2.60 39.70 -27.33
N GLY A 438 3.83 39.49 -27.82
CA GLY A 438 4.09 38.94 -29.16
C GLY A 438 3.85 37.45 -29.30
N GLU A 439 4.17 36.90 -30.48
CA GLU A 439 3.98 35.48 -30.74
C GLU A 439 5.04 34.65 -30.00
N THR A 440 4.56 33.80 -29.10
CA THR A 440 5.38 32.80 -28.40
C THR A 440 5.61 31.61 -29.31
N ILE A 441 6.87 31.36 -29.68
CA ILE A 441 7.27 30.21 -30.49
C ILE A 441 8.06 29.25 -29.59
N TYR A 442 7.61 28.00 -29.56
CA TYR A 442 8.33 26.89 -28.95
C TYR A 442 9.26 26.26 -30.00
N LEU A 443 10.55 26.17 -29.68
CA LEU A 443 11.56 25.52 -30.52
C LEU A 443 12.38 24.53 -29.67
N SER A 444 12.46 23.29 -30.14
CA SER A 444 13.38 22.27 -29.63
C SER A 444 14.53 22.14 -30.62
N VAL A 445 15.79 22.18 -30.16
CA VAL A 445 16.96 22.27 -31.04
C VAL A 445 18.14 21.45 -30.48
N PHE A 446 18.89 20.81 -31.38
CA PHE A 446 20.15 20.10 -31.13
C PHE A 446 21.34 20.94 -31.61
N THR A 447 22.47 20.95 -30.89
CA THR A 447 23.73 21.62 -31.29
C THR A 447 24.95 21.08 -30.54
N THR A 448 26.15 21.48 -30.98
CA THR A 448 27.43 21.14 -30.35
C THR A 448 28.38 22.33 -30.05
N GLU A 449 28.20 23.54 -30.62
CA GLU A 449 29.12 24.72 -30.45
C GLU A 449 28.45 26.09 -30.82
N VAL A 450 28.86 27.25 -30.24
CA VAL A 450 28.22 28.62 -30.42
C VAL A 450 29.16 29.84 -30.13
N GLY A 451 28.92 31.06 -30.68
CA GLY A 451 29.46 32.35 -30.14
C GLY A 451 29.10 33.74 -30.81
N TYR A 452 29.03 34.81 -29.97
CA TYR A 452 29.19 36.30 -30.18
C TYR A 452 28.10 37.27 -30.81
N GLU A 453 28.33 38.61 -30.65
CA GLU A 453 27.42 39.77 -30.32
C GLU A 453 26.74 40.65 -31.44
N LEU A 454 25.91 41.66 -31.05
CA LEU A 454 25.09 42.59 -31.89
C LEU A 454 24.81 44.00 -31.27
N HIS A 455 24.09 44.94 -31.95
CA HIS A 455 23.73 46.32 -31.46
C HIS A 455 22.49 47.05 -32.12
N LYS A 456 21.31 47.08 -31.45
CA LYS A 456 20.37 48.24 -31.08
C LYS A 456 19.66 49.23 -32.08
N VAL A 457 18.33 49.56 -31.87
CA VAL A 457 17.62 50.93 -31.77
C VAL A 457 16.10 51.11 -32.26
N ILE A 458 15.14 51.41 -31.31
CA ILE A 458 13.86 52.27 -31.29
C ILE A 458 12.43 51.87 -31.88
N VAL A 459 11.30 52.30 -31.22
CA VAL A 459 9.81 51.90 -31.32
C VAL A 459 8.77 53.03 -30.93
N PRO A 460 7.44 53.06 -31.35
CA PRO A 460 6.19 52.54 -30.66
C PRO A 460 4.99 52.15 -31.63
N GLU A 461 3.63 52.06 -31.45
CA GLU A 461 2.48 52.18 -30.44
C GLU A 461 1.21 51.35 -30.97
N SER A 462 -0.14 51.33 -30.65
CA SER A 462 -1.25 51.81 -29.74
C SER A 462 -2.42 50.72 -29.75
N GLY A 463 -3.76 50.73 -29.40
CA GLY A 463 -4.96 51.54 -28.91
C GLY A 463 -6.31 50.75 -29.29
N VAL A 464 -7.64 50.89 -28.92
CA VAL A 464 -8.62 51.54 -27.95
C VAL A 464 -10.00 50.72 -27.92
N TRP A 465 -11.16 51.10 -27.26
CA TRP A 465 -12.36 50.22 -26.89
C TRP A 465 -13.84 50.80 -26.88
N GLY A 466 -14.92 49.97 -26.61
CA GLY A 466 -16.40 50.33 -26.42
C GLY A 466 -17.38 49.23 -25.82
N GLN A 467 -18.69 49.50 -25.50
CA GLN A 467 -19.64 48.64 -24.66
C GLN A 467 -21.21 48.66 -24.95
N PRO A 468 -22.10 47.80 -24.32
CA PRO A 468 -23.60 47.65 -24.54
C PRO A 468 -24.59 47.57 -23.30
N PRO A 469 -25.96 47.56 -23.45
CA PRO A 469 -26.97 47.30 -22.34
C PRO A 469 -28.36 46.59 -22.68
N GLY A 470 -29.18 46.16 -21.67
CA GLY A 470 -30.68 45.92 -21.77
C GLY A 470 -31.39 44.87 -20.85
N GLN A 471 -32.65 45.08 -20.38
CA GLN A 471 -33.48 44.18 -19.51
C GLN A 471 -35.03 44.43 -19.56
N GLY A 472 -35.89 43.50 -19.03
CA GLY A 472 -37.35 43.69 -18.77
C GLY A 472 -38.09 42.49 -18.05
N PRO A 473 -39.14 42.69 -17.21
CA PRO A 473 -39.88 41.67 -16.40
C PRO A 473 -41.33 41.38 -16.90
N ASP A 474 -42.35 40.76 -16.24
CA ASP A 474 -42.66 40.30 -14.84
C ASP A 474 -43.91 39.34 -14.80
N SER A 475 -44.09 38.41 -13.83
CA SER A 475 -45.42 37.89 -13.34
C SER A 475 -45.43 36.84 -12.20
N ALA A 476 -46.17 37.12 -11.10
CA ALA A 476 -46.93 36.22 -10.18
C ALA A 476 -46.25 35.04 -9.40
N PRO A 477 -46.70 34.72 -8.16
CA PRO A 477 -46.10 33.66 -7.34
C PRO A 477 -46.59 32.25 -7.73
N VAL A 478 -45.68 31.43 -8.26
CA VAL A 478 -45.85 29.98 -8.41
C VAL A 478 -45.42 29.30 -7.10
N GLY A 479 -45.83 28.04 -6.88
CA GLY A 479 -45.14 27.18 -5.90
C GLY A 479 -43.67 26.97 -6.32
N PRO A 480 -42.78 26.51 -5.41
CA PRO A 480 -41.36 26.36 -5.71
C PRO A 480 -41.18 25.45 -6.94
N SER A 481 -40.50 25.98 -7.95
CA SER A 481 -40.29 25.27 -9.21
C SER A 481 -39.35 24.07 -9.02
N ILE A 482 -39.37 23.13 -9.98
CA ILE A 482 -38.46 21.97 -9.97
C ILE A 482 -37.00 22.41 -9.81
N ALA A 483 -36.60 23.53 -10.43
CA ALA A 483 -35.27 24.10 -10.27
C ALA A 483 -34.98 24.57 -8.83
N GLU A 484 -35.92 25.29 -8.21
CA GLU A 484 -35.76 25.78 -6.83
C GLU A 484 -35.76 24.64 -5.80
N LEU A 485 -36.54 23.58 -6.03
CA LEU A 485 -36.52 22.36 -5.21
C LEU A 485 -35.22 21.57 -5.38
N ILE A 486 -34.67 21.50 -6.60
CA ILE A 486 -33.36 20.87 -6.87
C ILE A 486 -32.21 21.62 -6.22
N GLU A 487 -32.20 22.97 -6.24
CA GLU A 487 -31.18 23.74 -5.51
C GLU A 487 -31.30 23.57 -3.99
N GLN A 488 -32.52 23.49 -3.44
CA GLN A 488 -32.73 23.10 -2.04
C GLN A 488 -32.19 21.69 -1.75
N LEU A 489 -32.38 20.73 -2.66
CA LEU A 489 -31.88 19.36 -2.50
C LEU A 489 -30.35 19.30 -2.49
N LYS A 490 -29.66 20.13 -3.30
CA LYS A 490 -28.19 20.27 -3.24
C LYS A 490 -27.71 20.73 -1.87
N VAL A 491 -28.33 21.79 -1.32
CA VAL A 491 -27.97 22.32 0.00
C VAL A 491 -28.22 21.27 1.08
N ALA A 492 -29.42 20.68 1.13
CA ALA A 492 -29.78 19.67 2.13
C ALA A 492 -28.87 18.43 2.07
N THR A 493 -28.49 17.98 0.87
CA THR A 493 -27.57 16.85 0.68
C THR A 493 -26.15 17.18 1.16
N ALA A 494 -25.66 18.40 0.89
CA ALA A 494 -24.35 18.85 1.34
C ALA A 494 -24.27 19.06 2.87
N GLU A 495 -25.38 19.47 3.51
CA GLU A 495 -25.48 19.59 4.96
C GLU A 495 -25.63 18.22 5.65
N SER A 496 -26.45 17.32 5.09
CA SER A 496 -26.57 15.91 5.51
C SER A 496 -25.21 15.22 5.57
N MET A 497 -24.39 15.31 4.52
CA MET A 497 -23.05 14.71 4.48
C MET A 497 -22.04 15.32 5.47
N ARG A 498 -22.28 16.54 5.97
CA ARG A 498 -21.44 17.17 7.03
C ARG A 498 -21.92 16.79 8.42
N ALA A 499 -23.23 16.77 8.64
CA ALA A 499 -23.85 16.55 9.95
C ALA A 499 -24.09 15.08 10.29
N HIS A 500 -23.98 14.17 9.31
CA HIS A 500 -24.41 12.75 9.41
C HIS A 500 -25.91 12.57 9.72
N ASN A 501 -26.72 13.59 9.40
CA ASN A 501 -28.19 13.57 9.52
C ASN A 501 -28.83 13.10 8.20
N ARG A 502 -30.08 12.63 8.25
CA ARG A 502 -30.89 12.41 7.04
C ARG A 502 -31.24 13.73 6.36
N ILE A 503 -31.53 13.64 5.06
CA ILE A 503 -32.11 14.73 4.26
C ILE A 503 -33.56 14.97 4.70
N ASP A 504 -34.08 16.18 4.50
CA ASP A 504 -35.44 16.53 4.87
C ASP A 504 -36.46 15.76 4.01
N MET A 505 -37.28 14.94 4.67
CA MET A 505 -38.31 14.14 4.00
C MET A 505 -39.42 14.98 3.38
N GLU A 506 -39.68 16.20 3.87
CA GLU A 506 -40.70 17.05 3.24
C GLU A 506 -40.27 17.45 1.82
N LEU A 507 -39.00 17.83 1.66
CA LEU A 507 -38.40 18.16 0.36
C LEU A 507 -38.32 16.93 -0.57
N VAL A 508 -37.96 15.77 -0.03
CA VAL A 508 -37.92 14.50 -0.79
C VAL A 508 -39.30 14.15 -1.33
N LEU A 509 -40.34 14.23 -0.49
CA LEU A 509 -41.73 13.94 -0.87
C LEU A 509 -42.33 15.00 -1.82
N GLN A 510 -41.95 16.28 -1.67
CA GLN A 510 -42.35 17.33 -2.62
C GLN A 510 -41.81 17.05 -4.02
N LEU A 511 -40.56 16.60 -4.15
CA LEU A 511 -39.95 16.24 -5.43
C LEU A 511 -40.45 14.90 -5.99
N SER A 512 -40.68 13.88 -5.14
CA SER A 512 -41.16 12.58 -5.62
C SER A 512 -42.61 12.63 -6.12
N ALA A 513 -43.46 13.45 -5.48
CA ALA A 513 -44.85 13.69 -5.88
C ALA A 513 -44.99 14.40 -7.25
N MET A 514 -43.91 14.94 -7.83
CA MET A 514 -43.90 15.48 -9.19
C MET A 514 -43.75 14.39 -10.27
N GLY A 515 -43.45 13.16 -9.87
CA GLY A 515 -43.40 11.98 -10.74
C GLY A 515 -42.50 12.17 -11.96
N ALA A 516 -43.04 11.87 -13.15
CA ALA A 516 -42.31 11.86 -14.42
C ALA A 516 -41.63 13.21 -14.75
N ASP A 517 -42.24 14.34 -14.40
CA ASP A 517 -41.76 15.68 -14.78
C ASP A 517 -40.45 16.05 -14.06
N ALA A 518 -40.18 15.47 -12.88
CA ALA A 518 -38.93 15.69 -12.15
C ALA A 518 -37.78 14.78 -12.59
N VAL A 519 -38.04 13.67 -13.31
CA VAL A 519 -37.02 12.66 -13.67
C VAL A 519 -35.87 13.27 -14.48
N ALA A 520 -36.17 13.96 -15.59
CA ALA A 520 -35.14 14.53 -16.45
C ALA A 520 -34.37 15.69 -15.78
N PRO A 521 -35.02 16.65 -15.08
CA PRO A 521 -34.32 17.66 -14.29
C PRO A 521 -33.40 17.10 -13.20
N LEU A 522 -33.83 16.08 -12.45
CA LEU A 522 -33.01 15.46 -11.39
C LEU A 522 -31.75 14.78 -11.95
N LEU A 523 -31.89 14.04 -13.07
CA LEU A 523 -30.77 13.39 -13.74
C LEU A 523 -29.77 14.43 -14.30
N ALA A 524 -30.26 15.47 -14.98
CA ALA A 524 -29.43 16.54 -15.52
C ALA A 524 -28.69 17.34 -14.41
N ALA A 525 -29.34 17.55 -13.27
CA ALA A 525 -28.71 18.18 -12.11
C ALA A 525 -27.62 17.31 -11.48
N TRP A 526 -27.82 15.99 -11.43
CA TRP A 526 -26.84 15.02 -10.90
C TRP A 526 -25.61 14.85 -11.82
N GLU A 527 -25.79 14.94 -13.14
CA GLU A 527 -24.67 14.93 -14.08
C GLU A 527 -23.81 16.19 -13.99
N GLN A 528 -24.41 17.34 -13.63
CA GLN A 528 -23.71 18.61 -13.42
C GLN A 528 -23.02 18.68 -12.05
N ASP A 529 -23.67 18.20 -10.99
CA ASP A 529 -23.12 18.13 -9.63
C ASP A 529 -23.29 16.73 -9.05
N HIS A 530 -22.19 16.00 -8.92
CA HIS A 530 -22.18 14.65 -8.38
C HIS A 530 -22.48 14.59 -6.87
N GLY A 531 -22.36 15.73 -6.16
CA GLY A 531 -22.62 15.86 -4.73
C GLY A 531 -24.09 15.77 -4.34
N ILE A 532 -25.02 16.06 -5.25
CA ILE A 532 -26.48 15.89 -5.03
C ILE A 532 -26.92 14.41 -5.00
N GLY A 533 -26.05 13.50 -5.45
CA GLY A 533 -26.40 12.11 -5.73
C GLY A 533 -27.12 11.35 -4.61
N PRO A 534 -26.70 11.45 -3.33
CA PRO A 534 -27.43 10.82 -2.23
C PRO A 534 -28.89 11.29 -2.12
N GLY A 535 -29.16 12.58 -2.26
CA GLY A 535 -30.52 13.13 -2.23
C GLY A 535 -31.36 12.73 -3.44
N VAL A 536 -30.76 12.69 -4.64
CA VAL A 536 -31.46 12.21 -5.84
C VAL A 536 -31.80 10.72 -5.73
N CYS A 537 -30.90 9.90 -5.17
CA CYS A 537 -31.18 8.50 -4.84
C CYS A 537 -32.34 8.35 -3.82
N GLU A 538 -32.44 9.23 -2.82
CA GLU A 538 -33.52 9.19 -1.82
C GLU A 538 -34.86 9.61 -2.45
N VAL A 539 -34.89 10.63 -3.33
CA VAL A 539 -36.07 10.99 -4.15
C VAL A 539 -36.54 9.82 -5.04
N PHE A 540 -35.64 9.17 -5.79
CA PHE A 540 -36.00 7.99 -6.59
C PHE A 540 -36.43 6.77 -5.75
N SER A 541 -36.11 6.74 -4.44
CA SER A 541 -36.57 5.69 -3.52
C SER A 541 -38.01 5.91 -3.03
N GLU A 542 -38.55 7.12 -3.17
CA GLU A 542 -39.90 7.55 -2.75
C GLU A 542 -40.81 7.96 -3.93
N MET A 543 -40.38 7.73 -5.18
CA MET A 543 -41.17 7.95 -6.41
C MET A 543 -41.97 6.72 -6.82
N ASP A 544 -43.25 6.87 -7.18
CA ASP A 544 -44.07 5.75 -7.67
C ASP A 544 -43.47 5.08 -8.92
N LEU A 545 -43.65 3.75 -9.02
CA LEU A 545 -43.15 2.93 -10.16
C LEU A 545 -43.73 3.35 -11.53
N GLU A 546 -44.74 4.22 -11.58
CA GLU A 546 -45.26 4.81 -12.82
C GLU A 546 -44.22 5.67 -13.57
N VAL A 547 -43.16 6.15 -12.90
CA VAL A 547 -42.06 6.88 -13.58
C VAL A 547 -41.09 5.96 -14.35
N LEU A 548 -41.17 4.64 -14.13
CA LEU A 548 -40.23 3.66 -14.69
C LEU A 548 -40.13 3.71 -16.24
N PRO A 549 -41.23 3.81 -17.03
CA PRO A 549 -41.11 3.89 -18.49
C PRO A 549 -40.35 5.13 -18.98
N VAL A 550 -40.46 6.25 -18.26
CA VAL A 550 -39.72 7.48 -18.56
C VAL A 550 -38.24 7.31 -18.21
N LEU A 551 -37.92 6.67 -17.09
CA LEU A 551 -36.55 6.39 -16.69
C LEU A 551 -35.85 5.40 -17.65
N LEU A 552 -36.55 4.36 -18.09
CA LEU A 552 -36.07 3.42 -19.12
C LEU A 552 -35.92 4.08 -20.49
N ALA A 553 -36.77 5.05 -20.85
CA ALA A 553 -36.61 5.83 -22.07
C ALA A 553 -35.35 6.70 -22.05
N HIS A 554 -34.97 7.27 -20.90
CA HIS A 554 -33.68 7.96 -20.73
C HIS A 554 -32.50 6.98 -20.80
N TYR A 555 -32.61 5.82 -20.14
CA TYR A 555 -31.57 4.79 -20.16
C TYR A 555 -31.21 4.35 -21.59
N ARG A 556 -32.23 4.10 -22.42
CA ARG A 556 -32.07 3.74 -23.85
C ARG A 556 -31.62 4.90 -24.75
N GLN A 557 -31.62 6.14 -24.26
CA GLN A 557 -31.09 7.31 -24.98
C GLN A 557 -29.63 7.63 -24.60
N GLY A 558 -29.14 7.09 -23.48
CA GLY A 558 -27.73 7.16 -23.09
C GLY A 558 -27.45 6.41 -21.79
N HIS A 559 -26.55 5.43 -21.85
CA HIS A 559 -26.12 4.60 -20.71
C HIS A 559 -25.30 5.40 -19.68
N SER A 560 -25.96 6.26 -18.92
CA SER A 560 -25.37 7.03 -17.82
C SER A 560 -25.48 6.29 -16.49
N ARG A 561 -24.38 6.24 -15.73
CA ARG A 561 -24.31 5.61 -14.39
C ARG A 561 -25.33 6.19 -13.39
N HIS A 562 -25.76 7.43 -13.61
CA HIS A 562 -26.74 8.12 -12.78
C HIS A 562 -28.15 7.58 -13.06
N VAL A 563 -28.47 7.31 -14.33
CA VAL A 563 -29.73 6.65 -14.74
C VAL A 563 -29.77 5.20 -14.25
N GLN A 564 -28.66 4.45 -14.34
CA GLN A 564 -28.57 3.11 -13.75
C GLN A 564 -28.83 3.13 -12.23
N ARG A 565 -28.18 4.05 -11.50
CA ARG A 565 -28.41 4.16 -10.05
C ARG A 565 -29.83 4.61 -9.71
N ALA A 566 -30.44 5.52 -10.47
CA ALA A 566 -31.84 5.87 -10.30
C ALA A 566 -32.75 4.64 -10.50
N LEU A 567 -32.48 3.82 -11.53
CA LEU A 567 -33.21 2.58 -11.80
C LEU A 567 -33.06 1.57 -10.67
N GLU A 568 -31.85 1.37 -10.12
CA GLU A 568 -31.62 0.55 -8.94
C GLU A 568 -32.44 1.02 -7.71
N HIS A 569 -32.56 2.32 -7.48
CA HIS A 569 -33.28 2.86 -6.30
C HIS A 569 -34.80 2.79 -6.49
N LEU A 570 -35.31 3.06 -7.69
CA LEU A 570 -36.72 2.90 -8.03
C LEU A 570 -37.16 1.42 -7.91
N LEU A 571 -36.40 0.49 -8.52
CA LEU A 571 -36.71 -0.94 -8.47
C LEU A 571 -36.52 -1.58 -7.07
N ARG A 572 -35.84 -0.89 -6.13
CA ARG A 572 -35.83 -1.35 -4.72
C ARG A 572 -37.21 -1.31 -4.07
N GLN A 573 -38.19 -0.58 -4.60
CA GLN A 573 -39.54 -0.56 -4.06
C GLN A 573 -40.35 -1.84 -4.37
N CYS A 574 -39.97 -2.61 -5.40
CA CYS A 574 -40.71 -3.77 -5.87
C CYS A 574 -40.83 -4.89 -4.80
N LYS A 575 -42.03 -5.47 -4.70
CA LYS A 575 -42.45 -6.52 -3.73
C LYS A 575 -42.96 -7.76 -4.48
N GLU A 576 -43.45 -8.78 -3.78
CA GLU A 576 -44.01 -10.01 -4.39
C GLU A 576 -45.14 -9.70 -5.40
N ASP A 577 -45.99 -8.71 -5.12
CA ASP A 577 -47.04 -8.27 -6.05
C ASP A 577 -46.50 -7.63 -7.35
N SER A 578 -45.22 -7.21 -7.37
CA SER A 578 -44.55 -6.63 -8.54
C SER A 578 -44.05 -7.68 -9.54
N LEU A 579 -44.28 -8.98 -9.29
CA LEU A 579 -43.84 -10.06 -10.18
C LEU A 579 -44.26 -9.92 -11.66
N PRO A 580 -45.47 -9.44 -12.02
CA PRO A 580 -45.83 -9.22 -13.43
C PRO A 580 -44.95 -8.16 -14.12
N LEU A 581 -44.60 -7.09 -13.41
CA LEU A 581 -43.68 -6.06 -13.91
C LEU A 581 -42.26 -6.62 -14.10
N ILE A 582 -41.78 -7.39 -13.13
CA ILE A 582 -40.43 -7.97 -13.18
C ILE A 582 -40.29 -8.99 -14.31
N ARG A 583 -41.35 -9.74 -14.65
CA ARG A 583 -41.37 -10.60 -15.86
C ARG A 583 -41.23 -9.77 -17.14
N SER A 584 -41.98 -8.67 -17.27
CA SER A 584 -41.85 -7.74 -18.42
C SER A 584 -40.44 -7.16 -18.56
N LEU A 585 -39.76 -6.87 -17.43
CA LEU A 585 -38.36 -6.40 -17.44
C LEU A 585 -37.33 -7.51 -17.72
N LEU A 586 -37.69 -8.79 -17.54
CA LEU A 586 -36.89 -9.94 -17.95
C LEU A 586 -37.10 -10.31 -19.44
N GLU A 587 -38.07 -9.69 -20.11
CA GLU A 587 -38.31 -9.80 -21.56
C GLU A 587 -37.70 -8.61 -22.34
N ASP A 588 -36.98 -7.69 -21.67
CA ASP A 588 -36.34 -6.52 -22.29
C ASP A 588 -35.15 -6.89 -23.18
N GLU A 589 -34.90 -6.14 -24.25
CA GLU A 589 -33.78 -6.37 -25.16
C GLU A 589 -32.42 -6.07 -24.49
N ASP A 590 -32.36 -5.06 -23.61
CA ASP A 590 -31.11 -4.68 -22.93
C ASP A 590 -30.77 -5.66 -21.77
N PRO A 591 -29.59 -6.32 -21.82
CA PRO A 591 -29.21 -7.32 -20.81
C PRO A 591 -28.97 -6.72 -19.42
N GLN A 592 -28.67 -5.43 -19.30
CA GLN A 592 -28.50 -4.78 -17.99
C GLN A 592 -29.86 -4.53 -17.33
N ILE A 593 -30.91 -4.23 -18.10
CA ILE A 593 -32.29 -4.14 -17.58
C ILE A 593 -32.73 -5.51 -17.05
N ARG A 594 -32.49 -6.58 -17.82
CA ARG A 594 -32.77 -7.97 -17.39
C ARG A 594 -31.97 -8.35 -16.14
N LEU A 595 -30.71 -7.90 -16.02
CA LEU A 595 -29.88 -8.14 -14.84
C LEU A 595 -30.42 -7.44 -13.58
N GLU A 596 -30.84 -6.17 -13.66
CA GLU A 596 -31.50 -5.50 -12.54
C GLU A 596 -32.83 -6.18 -12.17
N ALA A 597 -33.61 -6.60 -13.15
CA ALA A 597 -34.84 -7.38 -12.91
C ALA A 597 -34.56 -8.72 -12.19
N ALA A 598 -33.50 -9.45 -12.58
CA ALA A 598 -33.08 -10.69 -11.94
C ALA A 598 -32.56 -10.47 -10.50
N LYS A 599 -31.81 -9.39 -10.24
CA LYS A 599 -31.40 -8.98 -8.88
C LYS A 599 -32.61 -8.67 -7.98
N VAL A 600 -33.61 -7.96 -8.52
CA VAL A 600 -34.87 -7.68 -7.80
C VAL A 600 -35.62 -8.98 -7.51
N LEU A 601 -35.72 -9.87 -8.51
CA LEU A 601 -36.36 -11.19 -8.37
C LEU A 601 -35.71 -12.02 -7.26
N LEU A 602 -34.37 -12.10 -7.22
CA LEU A 602 -33.62 -12.80 -6.16
C LEU A 602 -34.01 -12.33 -4.75
N ARG A 603 -34.24 -11.03 -4.58
CA ARG A 603 -34.62 -10.45 -3.29
C ARG A 603 -36.06 -10.81 -2.89
N ILE A 604 -37.01 -10.67 -3.81
CA ILE A 604 -38.45 -10.89 -3.58
C ILE A 604 -38.89 -12.35 -3.74
N THR A 605 -38.03 -13.26 -4.18
CA THR A 605 -38.40 -14.65 -4.46
C THR A 605 -38.98 -15.33 -3.21
N PRO A 606 -40.26 -15.79 -3.26
CA PRO A 606 -40.85 -16.57 -2.18
C PRO A 606 -40.20 -17.97 -2.12
N ASN A 607 -40.26 -18.61 -0.95
CA ASN A 607 -39.80 -19.99 -0.78
C ASN A 607 -40.98 -20.94 -0.95
N GLY A 608 -40.89 -21.95 -1.82
CA GLY A 608 -42.05 -22.81 -2.12
C GLY A 608 -41.73 -24.15 -2.80
N PRO A 609 -42.68 -25.11 -2.79
CA PRO A 609 -42.44 -26.46 -3.29
C PRO A 609 -42.24 -26.48 -4.82
N ALA A 610 -41.23 -27.21 -5.27
CA ALA A 610 -40.76 -27.16 -6.66
C ALA A 610 -41.79 -27.60 -7.71
N GLU A 611 -42.70 -28.51 -7.38
CA GLU A 611 -43.73 -29.03 -8.31
C GLU A 611 -44.73 -27.96 -8.78
N ASN A 612 -44.89 -26.86 -8.02
CA ASN A 612 -45.82 -25.77 -8.33
C ASN A 612 -45.22 -24.39 -8.01
N HIS A 613 -43.90 -24.22 -8.08
CA HIS A 613 -43.26 -22.95 -7.73
C HIS A 613 -43.59 -21.87 -8.78
N PRO A 614 -44.14 -20.68 -8.38
CA PRO A 614 -44.65 -19.69 -9.33
C PRO A 614 -43.57 -19.04 -10.22
N LEU A 615 -42.30 -19.25 -9.91
CA LEU A 615 -41.13 -18.79 -10.68
C LEU A 615 -40.38 -19.92 -11.39
N ALA A 616 -40.89 -21.16 -11.40
CA ALA A 616 -40.16 -22.30 -11.99
C ALA A 616 -39.78 -22.10 -13.47
N GLY A 617 -40.69 -21.51 -14.26
CA GLY A 617 -40.41 -21.08 -15.64
C GLY A 617 -39.38 -19.95 -15.68
N VAL A 618 -39.66 -18.84 -14.99
CA VAL A 618 -38.79 -17.64 -14.92
C VAL A 618 -37.35 -17.96 -14.53
N ILE A 619 -37.13 -18.98 -13.68
CA ILE A 619 -35.79 -19.45 -13.30
C ILE A 619 -35.09 -20.21 -14.44
N ALA A 620 -35.82 -20.97 -15.25
CA ALA A 620 -35.29 -21.57 -16.49
C ALA A 620 -35.02 -20.49 -17.54
N ASP A 621 -35.96 -19.56 -17.75
CA ASP A 621 -35.82 -18.44 -18.69
C ASP A 621 -34.56 -17.60 -18.38
N ILE A 622 -34.26 -17.36 -17.09
CA ILE A 622 -33.02 -16.69 -16.64
C ILE A 622 -31.77 -17.55 -16.88
N LEU A 623 -31.84 -18.88 -16.75
CA LEU A 623 -30.70 -19.77 -16.98
C LEU A 623 -30.37 -19.92 -18.47
N ASP A 624 -31.37 -19.82 -19.34
CA ASP A 624 -31.23 -19.87 -20.81
C ASP A 624 -31.02 -18.46 -21.45
N ASP A 625 -30.98 -17.39 -20.66
CA ASP A 625 -30.80 -15.99 -21.13
C ASP A 625 -29.53 -15.84 -22.01
N PRO A 626 -29.55 -15.08 -23.12
CA PRO A 626 -28.34 -14.83 -23.94
C PRO A 626 -27.14 -14.25 -23.18
N SER A 627 -27.37 -13.45 -22.13
CA SER A 627 -26.33 -12.76 -21.35
C SER A 627 -25.83 -13.59 -20.16
N SER A 628 -24.50 -13.74 -20.07
CA SER A 628 -23.86 -14.50 -18.98
C SER A 628 -24.17 -13.94 -17.60
N ASP A 629 -24.14 -12.62 -17.43
CA ASP A 629 -24.36 -11.98 -16.13
C ASP A 629 -25.79 -12.18 -15.62
N VAL A 630 -26.78 -12.29 -16.52
CA VAL A 630 -28.16 -12.65 -16.17
C VAL A 630 -28.24 -14.12 -15.76
N ARG A 631 -27.65 -15.04 -16.54
CA ARG A 631 -27.61 -16.48 -16.21
C ARG A 631 -26.99 -16.77 -14.84
N VAL A 632 -25.96 -16.01 -14.44
CA VAL A 632 -25.30 -16.10 -13.13
C VAL A 632 -26.24 -15.82 -11.96
N MET A 633 -27.37 -15.11 -12.17
CA MET A 633 -28.39 -14.94 -11.13
C MET A 633 -29.21 -16.22 -10.87
N GLY A 634 -29.35 -17.10 -11.87
CA GLY A 634 -30.16 -18.33 -11.80
C GLY A 634 -29.84 -19.22 -10.59
N PRO A 635 -28.58 -19.63 -10.35
CA PRO A 635 -28.19 -20.42 -9.16
C PRO A 635 -28.52 -19.72 -7.83
N ASN A 636 -28.38 -18.38 -7.77
CA ASN A 636 -28.71 -17.61 -6.56
C ASN A 636 -30.23 -17.61 -6.30
N ILE A 637 -31.03 -17.46 -7.36
CA ILE A 637 -32.50 -17.47 -7.28
C ILE A 637 -33.00 -18.87 -6.89
N LEU A 638 -32.41 -19.94 -7.44
CA LEU A 638 -32.65 -21.31 -6.98
C LEU A 638 -32.41 -21.47 -5.47
N GLY A 639 -31.27 -20.97 -4.96
CA GLY A 639 -30.93 -20.96 -3.53
C GLY A 639 -31.86 -20.15 -2.63
N ARG A 640 -32.74 -19.33 -3.23
CA ARG A 640 -33.82 -18.60 -2.54
C ARG A 640 -35.17 -19.32 -2.65
N ALA A 641 -35.53 -19.79 -3.85
CA ALA A 641 -36.82 -20.41 -4.19
C ALA A 641 -37.04 -21.77 -3.51
N TYR A 642 -35.97 -22.59 -3.42
CA TYR A 642 -36.01 -23.96 -2.91
C TYR A 642 -35.20 -24.10 -1.61
N ARG A 643 -35.14 -23.03 -0.81
CA ARG A 643 -34.30 -22.97 0.39
C ARG A 643 -34.72 -24.03 1.41
N GLY A 644 -33.81 -24.97 1.64
CA GLY A 644 -34.00 -26.10 2.57
C GLY A 644 -34.57 -27.37 1.94
N MET A 645 -34.88 -27.36 0.64
CA MET A 645 -35.50 -28.50 -0.04
C MET A 645 -34.44 -29.39 -0.70
N PRO A 646 -34.48 -30.73 -0.58
CA PRO A 646 -33.48 -31.63 -1.17
C PRO A 646 -33.24 -31.44 -2.68
N ILE A 647 -34.30 -31.09 -3.43
CA ILE A 647 -34.22 -30.84 -4.88
C ILE A 647 -33.31 -29.66 -5.26
N LEU A 648 -33.05 -28.73 -4.34
CA LEU A 648 -32.08 -27.64 -4.56
C LEU A 648 -30.66 -28.20 -4.77
N VAL A 649 -30.27 -29.21 -3.98
CA VAL A 649 -28.95 -29.84 -4.10
C VAL A 649 -28.81 -30.52 -5.45
N THR A 650 -29.82 -31.29 -5.88
CA THR A 650 -29.84 -31.93 -7.20
C THR A 650 -29.67 -30.90 -8.32
N LYS A 651 -30.48 -29.83 -8.33
CA LYS A 651 -30.44 -28.79 -9.37
C LYS A 651 -29.12 -28.02 -9.43
N LEU A 652 -28.49 -27.76 -8.29
CA LEU A 652 -27.18 -27.10 -8.27
C LEU A 652 -26.06 -28.03 -8.76
N ILE A 653 -26.15 -29.34 -8.52
CA ILE A 653 -25.20 -30.33 -9.06
C ILE A 653 -25.39 -30.52 -10.57
N GLU A 654 -26.64 -30.54 -11.05
CA GLU A 654 -26.96 -30.54 -12.49
C GLU A 654 -26.33 -29.32 -13.20
N LEU A 655 -26.57 -28.11 -12.68
CA LEU A 655 -25.97 -26.89 -13.23
C LEU A 655 -24.44 -26.88 -13.14
N GLN A 656 -23.86 -27.32 -12.02
CA GLN A 656 -22.40 -27.42 -11.86
C GLN A 656 -21.76 -28.36 -12.88
N ARG A 657 -22.44 -29.42 -13.34
CA ARG A 657 -21.86 -30.45 -14.21
C ARG A 657 -22.09 -30.26 -15.69
N SER A 658 -23.25 -29.73 -16.11
CA SER A 658 -23.65 -29.75 -17.52
C SER A 658 -24.00 -28.38 -18.11
N HIS A 659 -23.90 -27.29 -17.34
CA HIS A 659 -24.19 -25.96 -17.88
C HIS A 659 -23.03 -25.45 -18.77
N SER A 660 -23.36 -24.98 -19.96
CA SER A 660 -22.37 -24.51 -20.96
C SER A 660 -21.55 -23.33 -20.46
N ASP A 661 -22.22 -22.36 -19.83
CA ASP A 661 -21.59 -21.17 -19.24
C ASP A 661 -20.85 -21.49 -17.93
N PRO A 662 -19.51 -21.31 -17.86
CA PRO A 662 -18.72 -21.58 -16.66
C PRO A 662 -19.01 -20.61 -15.50
N ASN A 663 -19.52 -19.41 -15.78
CA ASN A 663 -19.90 -18.46 -14.71
C ASN A 663 -21.10 -19.00 -13.92
N VAL A 664 -22.03 -19.68 -14.59
CA VAL A 664 -23.16 -20.37 -13.95
C VAL A 664 -22.68 -21.59 -13.15
N ARG A 665 -21.73 -22.37 -13.68
CA ARG A 665 -21.12 -23.50 -12.95
C ARG A 665 -20.41 -23.03 -11.67
N ALA A 666 -19.62 -21.96 -11.74
CA ALA A 666 -18.95 -21.35 -10.59
C ALA A 666 -19.93 -20.76 -9.55
N ALA A 667 -21.05 -20.18 -10.00
CA ALA A 667 -22.12 -19.70 -9.12
C ALA A 667 -22.87 -20.86 -8.43
N ALA A 668 -23.10 -21.98 -9.14
CA ALA A 668 -23.66 -23.20 -8.56
C ALA A 668 -22.75 -23.81 -7.50
N VAL A 669 -21.43 -23.90 -7.76
CA VAL A 669 -20.41 -24.29 -6.77
C VAL A 669 -20.46 -23.38 -5.52
N SER A 670 -20.65 -22.07 -5.72
CA SER A 670 -20.78 -21.13 -4.59
C SER A 670 -22.04 -21.33 -3.74
N GLN A 671 -23.16 -21.75 -4.34
CA GLN A 671 -24.37 -22.11 -3.59
C GLN A 671 -24.23 -23.46 -2.88
N LEU A 672 -23.60 -24.46 -3.51
CA LEU A 672 -23.25 -25.74 -2.88
C LEU A 672 -22.35 -25.52 -1.64
N ARG A 673 -21.35 -24.62 -1.74
CA ARG A 673 -20.52 -24.18 -0.62
C ARG A 673 -21.36 -23.60 0.52
N ALA A 674 -22.23 -22.63 0.22
CA ALA A 674 -23.04 -21.94 1.22
C ALA A 674 -23.97 -22.91 1.97
N LEU A 675 -24.59 -23.87 1.27
CA LEU A 675 -25.44 -24.90 1.85
C LEU A 675 -24.64 -25.90 2.71
N ALA A 676 -23.46 -26.34 2.26
CA ALA A 676 -22.61 -27.30 2.96
C ALA A 676 -21.92 -26.72 4.22
N ILE A 677 -21.70 -25.39 4.27
CA ILE A 677 -21.23 -24.68 5.47
C ILE A 677 -22.39 -24.44 6.45
N ASN A 678 -23.53 -23.96 5.99
CA ASN A 678 -24.57 -23.40 6.85
C ASN A 678 -25.31 -24.49 7.67
N ARG A 679 -25.24 -24.37 9.01
CA ARG A 679 -25.98 -25.25 9.93
C ARG A 679 -27.49 -25.23 9.70
N PHE A 680 -28.08 -24.14 9.18
CA PHE A 680 -29.51 -24.08 8.84
C PHE A 680 -29.93 -25.02 7.71
N GLY A 681 -29.07 -25.30 6.73
CA GLY A 681 -29.38 -26.26 5.65
C GLY A 681 -29.43 -27.68 6.18
N ILE A 682 -28.43 -28.06 6.98
CA ILE A 682 -28.33 -29.37 7.62
C ILE A 682 -29.45 -29.56 8.67
N ALA A 683 -29.83 -28.50 9.40
CA ALA A 683 -30.96 -28.52 10.33
C ALA A 683 -32.34 -28.71 9.65
N GLN A 684 -32.42 -28.54 8.31
CA GLN A 684 -33.59 -28.86 7.50
C GLN A 684 -33.45 -30.22 6.76
N GLY A 685 -32.46 -31.04 7.13
CA GLY A 685 -32.29 -32.40 6.63
C GLY A 685 -31.46 -32.54 5.35
N LEU A 686 -30.78 -31.48 4.90
CA LEU A 686 -29.88 -31.57 3.74
C LEU A 686 -28.57 -32.29 4.11
N ALA A 687 -28.29 -33.41 3.45
CA ALA A 687 -27.02 -34.11 3.52
C ALA A 687 -25.89 -33.26 2.93
N ALA A 688 -24.72 -33.22 3.58
CA ALA A 688 -23.59 -32.39 3.14
C ALA A 688 -22.73 -33.10 2.08
N GLU A 689 -22.70 -34.43 2.14
CA GLU A 689 -21.85 -35.33 1.38
C GLU A 689 -22.02 -35.19 -0.14
N PRO A 690 -23.24 -35.08 -0.72
CA PRO A 690 -23.40 -34.88 -2.17
C PRO A 690 -22.86 -33.53 -2.64
N MET A 691 -22.94 -32.50 -1.81
CA MET A 691 -22.43 -31.15 -2.14
C MET A 691 -20.90 -31.12 -2.09
N ILE A 692 -20.29 -31.76 -1.10
CA ILE A 692 -18.83 -31.89 -0.99
C ILE A 692 -18.28 -32.70 -2.16
N ALA A 693 -18.96 -33.80 -2.54
CA ALA A 693 -18.59 -34.61 -3.71
C ALA A 693 -18.66 -33.84 -5.03
N ALA A 694 -19.68 -33.00 -5.23
CA ALA A 694 -19.78 -32.14 -6.42
C ALA A 694 -18.72 -31.04 -6.44
N ILE A 695 -18.34 -30.48 -5.29
CA ILE A 695 -17.23 -29.52 -5.18
C ILE A 695 -15.88 -30.19 -5.48
N ALA A 696 -15.67 -31.44 -5.05
CA ALA A 696 -14.48 -32.23 -5.39
C ALA A 696 -14.41 -32.55 -6.90
N ASP A 697 -15.54 -32.90 -7.50
CA ASP A 697 -15.68 -33.14 -8.94
C ASP A 697 -15.38 -31.87 -9.76
N ALA A 698 -15.91 -30.72 -9.31
CA ALA A 698 -15.68 -29.41 -9.94
C ALA A 698 -14.22 -28.97 -9.93
N ILE A 699 -13.44 -29.25 -8.86
CA ILE A 699 -12.02 -28.87 -8.84
C ILE A 699 -11.12 -29.81 -9.64
N GLU A 700 -11.47 -31.09 -9.76
CA GLU A 700 -10.63 -32.09 -10.42
C GLU A 700 -10.92 -32.27 -11.92
N ASN A 701 -12.17 -32.04 -12.35
CA ASN A 701 -12.64 -32.43 -13.69
C ASN A 701 -13.24 -31.28 -14.55
N ASP A 702 -13.51 -30.10 -13.98
CA ASP A 702 -14.05 -28.97 -14.78
C ASP A 702 -12.96 -28.31 -15.66
N ASP A 703 -13.29 -28.01 -16.91
CA ASP A 703 -12.37 -27.43 -17.89
C ASP A 703 -12.04 -25.96 -17.59
N SER A 704 -12.93 -25.23 -16.92
CA SER A 704 -12.79 -23.82 -16.63
C SER A 704 -12.04 -23.55 -15.32
N GLU A 705 -10.97 -22.77 -15.42
CA GLU A 705 -10.21 -22.26 -14.28
C GLU A 705 -11.11 -21.56 -13.25
N LYS A 706 -12.06 -20.74 -13.70
CA LYS A 706 -12.98 -20.01 -12.82
C LYS A 706 -13.88 -20.92 -11.98
N VAL A 707 -14.19 -22.12 -12.47
CA VAL A 707 -14.96 -23.13 -11.71
C VAL A 707 -14.06 -23.87 -10.73
N ARG A 708 -12.83 -24.24 -11.15
CA ARG A 708 -11.82 -24.82 -10.25
C ARG A 708 -11.46 -23.86 -9.11
N ASP A 709 -11.39 -22.55 -9.36
CA ASP A 709 -11.16 -21.51 -8.36
C ASP A 709 -12.32 -21.37 -7.37
N ALA A 710 -13.55 -21.34 -7.86
CA ALA A 710 -14.75 -21.33 -7.00
C ALA A 710 -14.81 -22.59 -6.11
N ALA A 711 -14.37 -23.74 -6.64
CA ALA A 711 -14.29 -25.00 -5.91
C ALA A 711 -13.12 -25.03 -4.91
N ALA A 712 -11.96 -24.47 -5.26
CA ALA A 712 -10.80 -24.33 -4.37
C ALA A 712 -11.15 -23.47 -3.16
N TYR A 713 -11.73 -22.28 -3.41
CA TYR A 713 -12.26 -21.41 -2.36
C TYR A 713 -13.26 -22.18 -1.47
N ALA A 714 -14.16 -22.97 -2.06
CA ALA A 714 -15.11 -23.79 -1.31
C ALA A 714 -14.45 -24.84 -0.40
N ILE A 715 -13.46 -25.58 -0.91
CA ILE A 715 -12.72 -26.57 -0.11
C ILE A 715 -11.95 -25.89 1.04
N GLY A 716 -11.40 -24.69 0.77
CA GLY A 716 -10.73 -23.85 1.78
C GLY A 716 -11.66 -23.33 2.89
N GLU A 717 -12.96 -23.16 2.64
CA GLU A 717 -13.94 -22.72 3.66
C GLU A 717 -14.62 -23.88 4.41
N LEU A 718 -14.72 -25.08 3.82
CA LEU A 718 -15.45 -26.21 4.40
C LEU A 718 -14.80 -26.82 5.66
N GLY A 719 -13.51 -26.53 5.93
CA GLY A 719 -12.81 -26.90 7.16
C GLY A 719 -12.92 -28.38 7.51
N ASP A 720 -13.38 -28.70 8.72
CA ASP A 720 -13.56 -30.08 9.21
C ASP A 720 -14.49 -30.96 8.34
N ARG A 721 -15.34 -30.36 7.49
CA ARG A 721 -16.22 -31.08 6.55
C ARG A 721 -15.61 -31.26 5.16
N GLY A 722 -14.63 -30.43 4.77
CA GLY A 722 -14.07 -30.43 3.42
C GLY A 722 -13.05 -31.53 3.15
N VAL A 723 -12.70 -32.32 4.18
CA VAL A 723 -11.57 -33.27 4.17
C VAL A 723 -11.62 -34.26 3.00
N ASP A 724 -12.81 -34.76 2.65
CA ASP A 724 -12.98 -35.74 1.59
C ASP A 724 -12.73 -35.15 0.18
N ALA A 725 -12.72 -33.82 0.04
CA ALA A 725 -12.37 -33.09 -1.18
C ALA A 725 -10.90 -32.63 -1.22
N TRP A 726 -10.13 -32.80 -0.14
CA TRP A 726 -8.70 -32.44 -0.10
C TRP A 726 -7.84 -33.23 -1.11
N PRO A 727 -8.09 -34.53 -1.40
CA PRO A 727 -7.37 -35.24 -2.45
C PRO A 727 -7.58 -34.63 -3.85
N ALA A 728 -8.80 -34.18 -4.16
CA ALA A 728 -9.14 -33.54 -5.44
C ALA A 728 -8.44 -32.18 -5.60
N LEU A 729 -8.36 -31.38 -4.52
CA LEU A 729 -7.56 -30.15 -4.47
C LEU A 729 -6.06 -30.43 -4.69
N LEU A 730 -5.50 -31.46 -4.05
CA LEU A 730 -4.10 -31.86 -4.24
C LEU A 730 -3.83 -32.41 -5.64
N ALA A 731 -4.81 -33.08 -6.27
CA ALA A 731 -4.72 -33.54 -7.64
C ALA A 731 -4.76 -32.36 -8.63
N CYS A 732 -5.68 -31.41 -8.44
CA CYS A 732 -5.78 -30.18 -9.23
C CYS A 732 -4.47 -29.37 -9.21
N ALA A 733 -3.91 -29.14 -8.01
CA ALA A 733 -2.65 -28.43 -7.81
C ALA A 733 -1.39 -29.12 -8.41
N LYS A 734 -1.53 -30.37 -8.88
CA LYS A 734 -0.49 -31.11 -9.62
C LYS A 734 -0.76 -31.20 -11.13
N LYS A 735 -2.02 -31.05 -11.56
CA LYS A 735 -2.46 -31.10 -12.97
C LYS A 735 -2.45 -29.73 -13.64
N HIS A 736 -2.66 -28.66 -12.88
CA HIS A 736 -2.88 -27.29 -13.39
C HIS A 736 -1.96 -26.28 -12.68
N PRO A 737 -1.67 -25.13 -13.31
CA PRO A 737 -1.03 -23.99 -12.64
C PRO A 737 -1.81 -23.61 -11.36
N GLN A 738 -1.08 -23.27 -10.29
CA GLN A 738 -1.72 -22.88 -9.03
C GLN A 738 -2.18 -21.43 -9.11
N THR A 739 -3.49 -21.25 -9.25
CA THR A 739 -4.14 -19.95 -9.06
C THR A 739 -4.07 -19.54 -7.59
N HIS A 740 -4.32 -18.26 -7.33
CA HIS A 740 -4.39 -17.75 -5.96
C HIS A 740 -5.48 -18.43 -5.10
N ALA A 741 -6.62 -18.81 -5.69
CA ALA A 741 -7.66 -19.55 -4.99
C ALA A 741 -7.21 -20.97 -4.60
N ILE A 742 -6.49 -21.66 -5.50
CA ILE A 742 -5.87 -22.97 -5.21
C ILE A 742 -4.81 -22.82 -4.11
N GLU A 743 -3.93 -21.82 -4.18
CA GLU A 743 -2.89 -21.61 -3.17
C GLU A 743 -3.50 -21.30 -1.79
N GLN A 744 -4.49 -20.40 -1.70
CA GLN A 744 -5.23 -20.16 -0.46
C GLN A 744 -5.88 -21.44 0.09
N ALA A 745 -6.45 -22.27 -0.77
CA ALA A 745 -7.07 -23.53 -0.35
C ALA A 745 -6.03 -24.53 0.18
N LEU A 746 -4.88 -24.69 -0.50
CA LEU A 746 -3.78 -25.55 -0.06
C LEU A 746 -3.21 -25.13 1.31
N TRP A 747 -3.13 -23.82 1.58
CA TRP A 747 -2.74 -23.30 2.90
C TRP A 747 -3.82 -23.51 3.96
N ARG A 748 -5.09 -23.18 3.67
CA ARG A 748 -6.21 -23.39 4.62
C ARG A 748 -6.40 -24.87 4.99
N THR A 749 -6.08 -25.78 4.09
CA THR A 749 -6.16 -27.25 4.26
C THR A 749 -4.85 -27.87 4.79
N GLY A 750 -3.77 -27.08 4.92
CA GLY A 750 -2.45 -27.55 5.37
C GLY A 750 -1.68 -28.40 4.35
N LEU A 751 -2.26 -28.67 3.18
CA LEU A 751 -1.64 -29.42 2.08
C LEU A 751 -0.37 -28.74 1.55
N ALA A 752 -0.32 -27.41 1.55
CA ALA A 752 0.86 -26.63 1.15
C ALA A 752 2.12 -27.04 1.97
N THR A 753 1.98 -27.18 3.29
CA THR A 753 3.08 -27.64 4.17
C THR A 753 3.56 -29.03 3.77
N GLY A 754 2.64 -29.91 3.37
CA GLY A 754 2.98 -31.26 2.91
C GLY A 754 3.59 -31.33 1.52
N ILE A 755 3.35 -30.35 0.65
CA ILE A 755 4.04 -30.23 -0.65
C ILE A 755 5.50 -29.81 -0.39
N LEU A 756 5.70 -28.71 0.34
CA LEU A 756 7.02 -28.15 0.68
C LEU A 756 7.93 -29.16 1.39
N LEU A 757 7.39 -30.01 2.28
CA LEU A 757 8.18 -31.05 2.95
C LEU A 757 8.70 -32.12 1.99
N ARG A 758 7.91 -32.52 0.99
CA ARG A 758 8.34 -33.50 -0.04
C ARG A 758 9.36 -32.90 -0.99
N GLU A 759 9.15 -31.65 -1.42
CA GLU A 759 10.10 -30.89 -2.25
C GLU A 759 11.43 -30.70 -1.52
N ALA A 760 11.40 -30.49 -0.20
CA ALA A 760 12.57 -30.46 0.65
C ALA A 760 13.14 -31.86 1.02
N GLY A 761 12.71 -32.94 0.36
CA GLY A 761 13.29 -34.28 0.47
C GLY A 761 12.92 -35.07 1.73
N ILE A 762 11.74 -34.83 2.33
CA ILE A 762 11.21 -35.69 3.40
C ILE A 762 10.38 -36.82 2.78
N GLU A 763 10.72 -38.07 3.11
CA GLU A 763 10.06 -39.28 2.57
C GLU A 763 9.01 -39.90 3.52
N ASP A 764 8.97 -39.52 4.80
CA ASP A 764 7.98 -40.05 5.74
C ASP A 764 6.59 -39.41 5.50
N GLU A 765 5.81 -40.06 4.65
CA GLU A 765 4.42 -39.73 4.34
C GLU A 765 3.49 -39.71 5.58
N GLN A 766 3.77 -40.50 6.63
CA GLN A 766 2.98 -40.46 7.86
C GLN A 766 3.27 -39.15 8.61
N LEU A 767 4.54 -38.77 8.74
CA LEU A 767 4.97 -37.53 9.38
C LEU A 767 4.53 -36.30 8.58
N ILE A 768 4.68 -36.31 7.25
CA ILE A 768 4.18 -35.27 6.34
C ILE A 768 2.67 -35.08 6.49
N THR A 769 1.89 -36.16 6.49
CA THR A 769 0.43 -36.11 6.66
C THR A 769 0.06 -35.54 8.03
N LEU A 770 0.78 -35.92 9.09
CA LEU A 770 0.55 -35.39 10.44
C LEU A 770 0.88 -33.91 10.56
N ILE A 771 1.99 -33.43 9.97
CA ILE A 771 2.33 -32.00 9.97
C ILE A 771 1.31 -31.21 9.13
N SER A 772 0.91 -31.71 7.96
CA SER A 772 -0.15 -31.09 7.13
C SER A 772 -1.47 -30.98 7.89
N HIS A 773 -1.87 -32.02 8.62
CA HIS A 773 -3.06 -31.99 9.47
C HIS A 773 -2.93 -31.02 10.66
N LEU A 774 -1.74 -30.89 11.25
CA LEU A 774 -1.47 -29.91 12.31
C LEU A 774 -1.63 -28.46 11.81
N THR A 775 -1.10 -28.14 10.63
CA THR A 775 -1.21 -26.80 10.01
C THR A 775 -2.60 -26.51 9.43
N SER A 776 -3.35 -27.53 9.00
CA SER A 776 -4.71 -27.38 8.47
C SER A 776 -5.68 -26.66 9.42
N ASN A 777 -6.65 -25.90 8.89
CA ASN A 777 -7.71 -25.27 9.69
C ASN A 777 -8.80 -26.26 10.16
N SER A 778 -8.61 -27.57 9.99
CA SER A 778 -9.46 -28.60 10.59
C SER A 778 -9.17 -28.71 12.09
N SER A 779 -10.12 -28.30 12.93
CA SER A 779 -10.00 -28.40 14.39
C SER A 779 -9.87 -29.85 14.87
N ARG A 780 -10.55 -30.78 14.17
CA ARG A 780 -10.51 -32.22 14.43
C ARG A 780 -9.16 -32.83 14.07
N LEU A 781 -8.68 -32.58 12.85
CA LEU A 781 -7.43 -33.18 12.36
C LEU A 781 -6.21 -32.57 13.05
N SER A 782 -6.17 -31.24 13.27
CA SER A 782 -5.05 -30.60 13.97
C SER A 782 -4.91 -31.11 15.42
N LYS A 783 -6.03 -31.28 16.14
CA LYS A 783 -6.02 -31.89 17.49
C LYS A 783 -5.58 -33.35 17.48
N ALA A 784 -6.04 -34.15 16.51
CA ALA A 784 -5.66 -35.55 16.37
C ALA A 784 -4.17 -35.71 15.99
N ALA A 785 -3.69 -34.87 15.07
CA ALA A 785 -2.30 -34.83 14.62
C ALA A 785 -1.36 -34.42 15.74
N LYS A 786 -1.65 -33.32 16.47
CA LYS A 786 -0.92 -32.93 17.68
C LYS A 786 -0.78 -34.11 18.64
N ALA A 787 -1.88 -34.78 18.96
CA ALA A 787 -1.85 -35.92 19.88
C ALA A 787 -1.02 -37.11 19.35
N ARG A 788 -0.94 -37.33 18.03
CA ARG A 788 -0.14 -38.41 17.43
C ARG A 788 1.35 -38.05 17.32
N LEU A 789 1.69 -36.82 16.95
CA LEU A 789 3.08 -36.32 16.90
C LEU A 789 3.75 -36.37 18.29
N ILE A 790 3.02 -35.98 19.34
CA ILE A 790 3.49 -36.10 20.74
C ILE A 790 3.81 -37.58 21.11
N ARG A 791 3.14 -38.55 20.47
CA ARG A 791 3.36 -40.00 20.66
C ARG A 791 4.31 -40.65 19.65
N LEU A 792 4.90 -39.91 18.72
CA LEU A 792 6.07 -40.41 17.99
C LEU A 792 7.27 -40.19 18.91
N GLY A 793 7.77 -38.95 18.96
CA GLY A 793 8.78 -38.54 19.93
C GLY A 793 9.68 -37.42 19.41
N PRO A 794 10.68 -37.02 20.21
CA PRO A 794 11.57 -35.90 19.91
C PRO A 794 12.50 -36.16 18.72
N GLU A 795 12.67 -37.41 18.29
CA GLU A 795 13.46 -37.79 17.11
C GLU A 795 12.93 -37.19 15.78
N ASN A 796 11.76 -36.54 15.82
CA ASN A 796 11.16 -35.84 14.69
C ASN A 796 11.40 -34.30 14.74
N LEU A 797 12.10 -33.78 15.76
CA LEU A 797 12.27 -32.34 16.02
C LEU A 797 12.74 -31.57 14.78
N ASP A 798 13.82 -32.02 14.15
CA ASP A 798 14.43 -31.41 12.96
C ASP A 798 13.42 -31.25 11.82
N VAL A 799 12.52 -32.22 11.63
CA VAL A 799 11.49 -32.18 10.57
C VAL A 799 10.39 -31.17 10.93
N LEU A 800 10.03 -31.05 12.21
CA LEU A 800 9.08 -30.04 12.68
C LEU A 800 9.68 -28.62 12.60
N ILE A 801 10.95 -28.43 12.94
CA ILE A 801 11.67 -27.16 12.78
C ILE A 801 11.83 -26.81 11.30
N LYS A 802 12.17 -27.78 10.44
CA LYS A 802 12.22 -27.61 8.98
C LYS A 802 10.85 -27.24 8.39
N ALA A 803 9.76 -27.78 8.92
CA ALA A 803 8.40 -27.38 8.53
C ALA A 803 8.10 -25.90 8.89
N VAL A 804 8.60 -25.40 10.03
CA VAL A 804 8.51 -23.96 10.37
C VAL A 804 9.38 -23.12 9.42
N ARG A 805 10.60 -23.57 9.11
CA ARG A 805 11.53 -22.86 8.21
C ARG A 805 10.99 -22.72 6.78
N LEU A 806 10.17 -23.66 6.33
CA LEU A 806 9.51 -23.63 5.01
C LEU A 806 8.22 -22.79 4.98
N ASP A 807 7.65 -22.41 6.14
CA ASP A 807 6.47 -21.55 6.23
C ASP A 807 6.86 -20.07 6.09
N SER A 808 7.05 -19.63 4.83
CA SER A 808 7.40 -18.25 4.46
C SER A 808 6.40 -17.18 4.91
N ARG A 809 5.21 -17.58 5.40
CA ARG A 809 4.18 -16.68 5.94
C ARG A 809 3.97 -16.84 7.45
N PHE A 810 4.85 -17.59 8.13
CA PHE A 810 4.95 -17.72 9.59
C PHE A 810 3.64 -18.03 10.32
N ARG A 811 2.75 -18.83 9.70
CA ARG A 811 1.37 -19.04 10.18
C ARG A 811 1.25 -20.12 11.26
N TYR A 812 2.13 -21.14 11.25
CA TYR A 812 1.89 -22.39 11.99
C TYR A 812 2.92 -22.75 13.06
N TRP A 813 3.96 -21.94 13.24
CA TRP A 813 4.99 -22.14 14.27
C TRP A 813 4.37 -22.30 15.68
N ASN A 814 3.33 -21.51 15.98
CA ASN A 814 2.55 -21.55 17.22
C ASN A 814 1.71 -22.84 17.41
N ARG A 815 1.57 -23.68 16.38
CA ARG A 815 0.95 -25.02 16.46
C ARG A 815 1.98 -26.12 16.67
N ILE A 816 3.19 -25.90 16.16
CA ILE A 816 4.35 -26.80 16.28
C ILE A 816 5.00 -26.68 17.66
N ALA A 817 5.22 -25.46 18.18
CA ALA A 817 5.80 -25.26 19.51
C ALA A 817 5.06 -26.03 20.64
N PRO A 818 3.72 -26.07 20.70
CA PRO A 818 2.99 -26.88 21.69
C PRO A 818 2.96 -28.40 21.43
N VAL A 819 3.53 -28.90 20.33
CA VAL A 819 3.89 -30.32 20.14
C VAL A 819 5.27 -30.56 20.74
N VAL A 820 6.23 -29.73 20.35
CA VAL A 820 7.65 -29.81 20.77
C VAL A 820 7.77 -29.73 22.29
N GLY A 821 7.14 -28.74 22.93
CA GLY A 821 7.15 -28.61 24.40
C GLY A 821 6.55 -29.81 25.14
N ALA A 822 5.57 -30.49 24.55
CA ALA A 822 4.95 -31.66 25.17
C ALA A 822 5.86 -32.91 25.18
N TRP A 823 7.04 -32.86 24.56
CA TRP A 823 8.07 -33.89 24.73
C TRP A 823 8.90 -33.77 26.02
N GLY A 824 8.82 -32.63 26.74
CA GLY A 824 9.46 -32.41 28.05
C GLY A 824 10.95 -32.01 27.99
N PRO A 825 11.60 -31.81 29.15
CA PRO A 825 12.94 -31.20 29.25
C PRO A 825 14.09 -31.98 28.56
N ARG A 826 13.85 -33.22 28.14
CA ARG A 826 14.83 -34.07 27.43
C ARG A 826 15.30 -33.52 26.08
N ILE A 827 14.62 -32.50 25.52
CA ILE A 827 15.00 -31.83 24.26
C ILE A 827 15.69 -30.48 24.45
N LEU A 828 15.95 -30.06 25.71
CA LEU A 828 16.54 -28.75 25.96
C LEU A 828 17.91 -28.55 25.30
N PRO A 829 18.84 -29.53 25.26
CA PRO A 829 20.11 -29.38 24.54
C PRO A 829 19.93 -29.10 23.03
N GLU A 830 18.96 -29.75 22.39
CA GLU A 830 18.63 -29.55 20.98
C GLU A 830 17.95 -28.19 20.76
N LEU A 831 17.07 -27.76 21.68
CA LEU A 831 16.45 -26.44 21.64
C LEU A 831 17.43 -25.30 21.94
N GLU A 832 18.49 -25.53 22.72
CA GLU A 832 19.57 -24.55 22.94
C GLU A 832 20.34 -24.27 21.65
N VAL A 833 20.54 -25.27 20.77
CA VAL A 833 21.07 -25.04 19.42
C VAL A 833 20.09 -24.19 18.60
N TYR A 834 18.81 -24.57 18.55
CA TYR A 834 17.80 -23.84 17.78
C TYR A 834 17.51 -22.42 18.30
N ALA A 835 17.80 -22.14 19.57
CA ALA A 835 17.76 -20.80 20.16
C ALA A 835 18.88 -19.87 19.66
N THR A 836 19.85 -20.38 18.91
CA THR A 836 20.93 -19.58 18.30
C THR A 836 20.81 -19.41 16.77
N GLU A 837 19.74 -19.91 16.15
CA GLU A 837 19.52 -19.68 14.71
C GLU A 837 19.14 -18.22 14.39
N ASP A 838 19.64 -17.72 13.25
CA ASP A 838 19.31 -16.39 12.70
C ASP A 838 17.79 -16.16 12.54
N SER A 839 17.03 -17.23 12.33
CA SER A 839 15.58 -17.17 12.17
C SER A 839 14.87 -16.92 13.51
N ARG A 840 14.48 -15.66 13.74
CA ARG A 840 13.64 -15.23 14.86
C ARG A 840 12.42 -16.13 15.08
N ILE A 841 11.83 -16.68 14.02
CA ILE A 841 10.63 -17.53 14.09
C ILE A 841 10.97 -18.90 14.70
N ILE A 842 12.18 -19.43 14.47
CA ILE A 842 12.66 -20.63 15.17
C ILE A 842 12.93 -20.31 16.64
N ARG A 843 13.58 -19.18 16.96
CA ARG A 843 13.79 -18.75 18.35
C ARG A 843 12.47 -18.51 19.11
N MET A 844 11.45 -17.92 18.47
CA MET A 844 10.07 -17.82 18.98
C MET A 844 9.41 -19.19 19.18
N THR A 845 9.66 -20.15 18.26
CA THR A 845 9.18 -21.53 18.39
C THR A 845 9.83 -22.21 19.61
N VAL A 846 11.12 -22.02 19.84
CA VAL A 846 11.82 -22.52 21.04
C VAL A 846 11.22 -21.92 22.30
N ALA A 847 11.10 -20.59 22.37
CA ALA A 847 10.53 -19.91 23.54
C ALA A 847 9.12 -20.44 23.88
N SER A 848 8.22 -20.47 22.89
CA SER A 848 6.85 -20.99 23.07
C SER A 848 6.81 -22.49 23.40
N ALA A 849 7.75 -23.29 22.87
CA ALA A 849 7.87 -24.71 23.19
C ALA A 849 8.29 -24.90 24.66
N CYS A 850 9.31 -24.19 25.13
CA CYS A 850 9.72 -24.17 26.53
C CYS A 850 8.57 -23.71 27.45
N GLY A 851 7.81 -22.69 27.04
CA GLY A 851 6.59 -22.28 27.73
C GLY A 851 5.54 -23.39 27.81
N ALA A 852 5.41 -24.23 26.79
CA ALA A 852 4.48 -25.37 26.79
C ALA A 852 4.98 -26.61 27.55
N MET A 853 6.23 -26.65 28.05
CA MET A 853 6.79 -27.85 28.68
C MET A 853 6.18 -28.19 30.04
N PRO A 854 6.16 -29.49 30.42
CA PRO A 854 6.14 -29.94 31.81
C PRO A 854 7.57 -29.92 32.38
N VAL A 855 7.88 -28.96 33.25
CA VAL A 855 9.19 -28.78 33.90
C VAL A 855 9.04 -28.42 35.38
N GLU A 856 10.06 -28.74 36.18
CA GLU A 856 10.15 -28.40 37.61
C GLU A 856 11.11 -27.21 37.88
N GLU A 857 11.91 -26.84 36.89
CA GLU A 857 12.85 -25.70 36.89
C GLU A 857 12.64 -24.86 35.62
N VAL A 858 13.13 -23.61 35.61
CA VAL A 858 13.03 -22.76 34.41
C VAL A 858 14.03 -23.22 33.35
N PRO A 859 13.61 -23.49 32.10
CA PRO A 859 14.53 -23.82 31.01
C PRO A 859 15.61 -22.74 30.84
N PRO A 860 16.92 -23.05 30.93
CA PRO A 860 18.00 -22.06 30.84
C PRO A 860 17.93 -21.21 29.57
N VAL A 861 17.54 -21.84 28.46
CA VAL A 861 17.30 -21.19 27.16
C VAL A 861 16.31 -20.02 27.22
N LEU A 862 15.32 -20.00 28.14
CA LEU A 862 14.43 -18.84 28.31
C LEU A 862 15.14 -17.62 28.91
N VAL A 863 16.17 -17.83 29.75
CA VAL A 863 16.97 -16.74 30.32
C VAL A 863 17.83 -16.08 29.23
N THR A 864 18.28 -16.87 28.25
CA THR A 864 18.95 -16.38 27.03
C THR A 864 17.95 -15.64 26.13
N LEU A 865 16.79 -16.24 25.83
CA LEU A 865 15.80 -15.68 24.89
C LEU A 865 15.04 -14.45 25.44
N LEU A 866 15.04 -14.23 26.76
CA LEU A 866 14.66 -12.93 27.35
C LEU A 866 15.59 -11.78 26.96
N LYS A 867 16.84 -12.08 26.56
CA LYS A 867 17.91 -11.14 26.21
C LYS A 867 18.28 -11.24 24.73
N ASP A 868 17.37 -11.79 23.93
CA ASP A 868 17.46 -11.87 22.47
C ASP A 868 17.46 -10.48 21.83
N ASP A 869 18.12 -10.31 20.68
CA ASP A 869 18.14 -9.03 19.95
C ASP A 869 16.74 -8.63 19.45
N HIS A 870 15.87 -9.59 19.18
CA HIS A 870 14.58 -9.35 18.54
C HIS A 870 13.42 -9.25 19.55
N GLU A 871 12.72 -8.10 19.56
CA GLU A 871 11.57 -7.80 20.44
C GLU A 871 10.55 -8.95 20.54
N LEU A 872 10.12 -9.52 19.41
CA LEU A 872 9.16 -10.64 19.40
C LEU A 872 9.70 -11.91 20.10
N VAL A 873 11.00 -12.18 20.07
CA VAL A 873 11.58 -13.34 20.75
C VAL A 873 11.59 -13.11 22.26
N ARG A 874 12.04 -11.93 22.73
CA ARG A 874 11.92 -11.49 24.13
C ARG A 874 10.47 -11.58 24.62
N THR A 875 9.54 -11.11 23.78
CA THR A 875 8.09 -11.14 24.05
C THR A 875 7.58 -12.58 24.24
N TYR A 876 7.93 -13.52 23.35
CA TYR A 876 7.49 -14.91 23.48
C TYR A 876 8.25 -15.70 24.58
N ALA A 877 9.47 -15.27 24.96
CA ALA A 877 10.14 -15.78 26.16
C ALA A 877 9.43 -15.31 27.44
N LEU A 878 8.95 -14.06 27.49
CA LEU A 878 8.12 -13.56 28.58
C LEU A 878 6.75 -14.27 28.64
N GLU A 879 6.09 -14.51 27.49
CA GLU A 879 4.86 -15.32 27.46
C GLU A 879 5.09 -16.76 27.91
N ALA A 880 6.26 -17.34 27.61
CA ALA A 880 6.64 -18.67 28.07
C ALA A 880 6.77 -18.73 29.60
N LEU A 881 7.40 -17.72 30.21
CA LEU A 881 7.48 -17.59 31.68
C LEU A 881 6.10 -17.38 32.32
N VAL A 882 5.21 -16.60 31.69
CA VAL A 882 3.81 -16.48 32.12
C VAL A 882 3.12 -17.85 32.09
N ALA A 883 3.21 -18.58 30.98
CA ALA A 883 2.61 -19.90 30.82
C ALA A 883 3.15 -20.91 31.83
N LEU A 884 4.43 -20.82 32.21
CA LEU A 884 5.02 -21.62 33.29
C LEU A 884 4.50 -21.18 34.67
N SER A 885 4.43 -19.88 34.96
CA SER A 885 3.96 -19.36 36.25
C SER A 885 2.55 -19.82 36.61
N GLU A 886 1.66 -19.95 35.61
CA GLU A 886 0.28 -20.40 35.83
C GLU A 886 0.18 -21.84 36.37
N ARG A 887 1.25 -22.63 36.17
CA ARG A 887 1.40 -24.01 36.63
C ARG A 887 2.44 -24.15 37.75
N ALA A 888 3.13 -23.07 38.13
CA ALA A 888 4.29 -23.13 39.01
C ALA A 888 3.93 -23.32 40.48
N SER A 889 4.62 -24.28 41.11
CA SER A 889 4.62 -24.53 42.54
C SER A 889 6.07 -24.74 43.03
N GLY A 890 6.30 -24.61 44.34
CA GLY A 890 7.63 -24.77 44.93
C GLY A 890 8.70 -23.88 44.27
N GLN A 891 9.84 -24.48 43.95
CA GLN A 891 11.03 -23.80 43.43
C GLN A 891 10.80 -23.13 42.07
N LEU A 892 9.98 -23.72 41.18
CA LEU A 892 9.65 -23.11 39.89
C LEU A 892 8.98 -21.73 40.07
N ARG A 893 8.11 -21.59 41.08
CA ARG A 893 7.44 -20.31 41.37
C ARG A 893 8.45 -19.24 41.80
N GLN A 894 9.45 -19.64 42.59
CA GLN A 894 10.51 -18.74 43.06
C GLN A 894 11.46 -18.33 41.94
N ALA A 895 11.83 -19.26 41.04
CA ALA A 895 12.72 -18.97 39.92
C ALA A 895 12.07 -18.10 38.82
N VAL A 896 10.74 -18.18 38.64
CA VAL A 896 10.05 -17.41 37.58
C VAL A 896 9.81 -15.94 37.96
N VAL A 897 9.62 -15.59 39.24
CA VAL A 897 9.30 -14.20 39.63
C VAL A 897 10.39 -13.19 39.23
N PRO A 898 11.68 -13.38 39.52
CA PRO A 898 12.73 -12.45 39.08
C PRO A 898 12.78 -12.31 37.55
N LEU A 899 12.63 -13.42 36.82
CA LEU A 899 12.69 -13.42 35.36
C LEU A 899 11.48 -12.73 34.69
N LEU A 900 10.32 -12.72 35.35
CA LEU A 900 9.17 -11.90 34.93
C LEU A 900 9.46 -10.39 35.12
N PHE A 901 10.21 -10.00 36.15
CA PHE A 901 10.62 -8.61 36.35
C PHE A 901 11.78 -8.20 35.42
N ASP A 902 12.80 -9.04 35.22
CA ASP A 902 13.86 -8.83 34.21
C ASP A 902 13.23 -8.59 32.82
N GLY A 903 12.30 -9.46 32.43
CA GLY A 903 11.57 -9.33 31.15
C GLY A 903 10.62 -8.14 31.06
N LEU A 904 10.27 -7.48 32.19
CA LEU A 904 9.47 -6.25 32.24
C LEU A 904 10.32 -4.97 32.38
N THR A 905 11.63 -5.09 32.65
CA THR A 905 12.55 -3.97 32.85
C THR A 905 13.61 -3.84 31.76
N GLY A 906 13.80 -4.88 30.94
CA GLY A 906 14.67 -4.87 29.77
C GLY A 906 14.19 -4.05 28.57
N GLU A 907 14.92 -4.16 27.46
CA GLU A 907 14.66 -3.48 26.18
C GLU A 907 13.28 -3.84 25.59
N SER A 908 12.72 -2.89 24.80
CA SER A 908 11.32 -2.89 24.32
C SER A 908 10.72 -4.28 24.07
N ILE A 909 9.56 -4.51 24.67
CA ILE A 909 8.73 -5.70 24.49
C ILE A 909 7.35 -5.33 23.95
N HIS A 910 6.79 -6.20 23.11
CA HIS A 910 5.66 -5.83 22.27
C HIS A 910 4.41 -5.46 23.09
N ASN A 911 3.79 -4.33 22.73
CA ASN A 911 2.84 -3.58 23.56
C ASN A 911 1.58 -4.34 24.02
N SER A 912 1.28 -5.51 23.46
CA SER A 912 0.13 -6.35 23.79
C SER A 912 0.37 -7.39 24.90
N HIS A 913 1.62 -7.76 25.23
CA HIS A 913 1.90 -8.98 26.02
C HIS A 913 2.34 -8.73 27.47
N TRP A 914 3.06 -7.63 27.73
CA TRP A 914 3.46 -7.22 29.07
C TRP A 914 2.32 -7.14 30.12
N PRO A 915 1.03 -6.84 29.77
CA PRO A 915 -0.06 -6.87 30.75
C PRO A 915 -0.36 -8.26 31.30
N ASN A 916 0.02 -9.33 30.58
CA ASN A 916 -0.16 -10.72 31.02
C ASN A 916 0.91 -11.10 32.05
N ALA A 917 2.14 -10.59 31.93
CA ALA A 917 3.20 -10.78 32.92
C ALA A 917 2.85 -10.12 34.27
N LEU A 918 2.31 -8.90 34.24
CA LEU A 918 1.82 -8.24 35.44
C LEU A 918 0.63 -8.97 36.08
N ALA A 919 -0.31 -9.46 35.27
CA ALA A 919 -1.43 -10.27 35.77
C ALA A 919 -0.96 -11.62 36.37
N ALA A 920 0.11 -12.21 35.82
CA ALA A 920 0.72 -13.42 36.35
C ALA A 920 1.38 -13.18 37.72
N LEU A 921 2.11 -12.07 37.89
CA LEU A 921 2.69 -11.67 39.18
C LEU A 921 1.60 -11.49 40.27
N VAL A 922 0.48 -10.82 39.96
CA VAL A 922 -0.67 -10.72 40.89
C VAL A 922 -1.27 -12.10 41.21
N LYS A 923 -1.30 -13.02 40.25
CA LYS A 923 -1.81 -14.39 40.42
C LYS A 923 -0.86 -15.30 41.21
N ILE A 924 0.45 -15.02 41.21
CA ILE A 924 1.43 -15.66 42.10
C ILE A 924 1.18 -15.24 43.56
N GLY A 925 0.85 -13.96 43.77
CA GLY A 925 0.39 -13.41 45.04
C GLY A 925 1.50 -12.89 45.96
N ALA A 926 1.08 -12.11 46.96
CA ALA A 926 1.96 -11.46 47.95
C ALA A 926 2.59 -12.44 48.97
N ASP A 927 2.17 -13.71 48.98
CA ASP A 927 2.87 -14.77 49.73
C ASP A 927 4.29 -15.03 49.19
N HIS A 928 4.62 -14.47 48.02
CA HIS A 928 5.98 -14.46 47.46
C HIS A 928 6.68 -13.12 47.80
N PRO A 929 7.86 -13.14 48.45
CA PRO A 929 8.48 -11.94 49.01
C PRO A 929 8.71 -10.84 47.96
N ASP A 930 9.25 -11.21 46.80
CA ASP A 930 9.71 -10.23 45.80
C ASP A 930 8.56 -9.67 44.92
N VAL A 931 7.32 -10.17 45.06
CA VAL A 931 6.20 -9.75 44.19
C VAL A 931 5.65 -8.37 44.58
N VAL A 932 5.56 -8.06 45.87
CA VAL A 932 5.13 -6.72 46.32
C VAL A 932 6.22 -5.70 45.98
N ASP A 933 7.47 -6.02 46.31
CA ASP A 933 8.61 -5.13 46.19
C ASP A 933 8.92 -4.82 44.72
N GLY A 934 9.08 -5.84 43.86
CA GLY A 934 9.30 -5.61 42.43
C GLY A 934 8.14 -4.91 41.70
N LEU A 935 6.89 -5.05 42.17
CA LEU A 935 5.76 -4.27 41.65
C LEU A 935 5.76 -2.82 42.15
N ILE A 936 6.30 -2.55 43.35
CA ILE A 936 6.53 -1.17 43.83
C ILE A 936 7.67 -0.54 43.02
N ASP A 937 8.80 -1.23 42.85
CA ASP A 937 9.96 -0.73 42.10
C ASP A 937 9.61 -0.45 40.63
N LEU A 938 8.87 -1.36 39.98
CA LEU A 938 8.34 -1.16 38.62
C LEU A 938 7.26 -0.06 38.56
N MET A 939 6.62 0.28 39.69
CA MET A 939 5.71 1.42 39.80
C MET A 939 6.44 2.75 40.01
N THR A 940 7.57 2.79 40.72
CA THR A 940 8.29 4.03 41.09
C THR A 940 9.46 4.38 40.20
N GLU A 941 10.20 3.38 39.68
CA GLU A 941 11.50 3.58 39.02
C GLU A 941 11.47 3.29 37.51
N SER A 942 10.45 2.57 37.00
CA SER A 942 10.39 2.22 35.58
C SER A 942 10.32 3.45 34.66
N PRO A 943 11.17 3.57 33.62
CA PRO A 943 11.07 4.66 32.66
C PRO A 943 9.73 4.65 31.90
N ASN A 944 9.09 3.48 31.78
CA ASN A 944 7.86 3.30 31.02
C ASN A 944 6.61 3.67 31.85
N GLU A 945 6.01 4.81 31.52
CA GLU A 945 4.74 5.31 32.09
C GLU A 945 3.60 4.27 32.13
N ARG A 946 3.55 3.33 31.17
CA ARG A 946 2.51 2.30 31.09
C ARG A 946 2.74 1.22 32.14
N TYR A 947 4.00 0.85 32.38
CA TYR A 947 4.37 -0.09 33.43
C TYR A 947 4.11 0.54 34.80
N ARG A 948 4.47 1.82 35.01
CA ARG A 948 4.14 2.55 36.25
C ARG A 948 2.62 2.61 36.51
N SER A 949 1.85 3.10 35.52
CA SER A 949 0.39 3.21 35.58
C SER A 949 -0.31 1.87 35.86
N ARG A 950 0.19 0.78 35.27
CA ARG A 950 -0.43 -0.55 35.40
C ARG A 950 -0.03 -1.23 36.70
N SER A 951 1.21 -1.11 37.14
CA SER A 951 1.70 -1.67 38.40
C SER A 951 0.96 -1.06 39.59
N ALA A 952 0.66 0.24 39.58
CA ALA A 952 -0.23 0.88 40.56
C ALA A 952 -1.60 0.18 40.67
N ARG A 953 -2.22 -0.13 39.53
CA ARG A 953 -3.53 -0.80 39.46
C ARG A 953 -3.46 -2.24 39.95
N GLU A 954 -2.40 -2.96 39.59
CA GLU A 954 -2.18 -4.34 40.02
C GLU A 954 -1.85 -4.44 41.53
N LEU A 955 -1.04 -3.53 42.07
CA LEU A 955 -0.77 -3.41 43.50
C LEU A 955 -2.04 -3.16 44.31
N ALA A 956 -2.96 -2.31 43.83
CA ALA A 956 -4.25 -2.12 44.50
C ALA A 956 -5.18 -3.33 44.39
N SER A 957 -5.11 -4.10 43.30
CA SER A 957 -5.83 -5.38 43.17
C SER A 957 -5.31 -6.41 44.18
N LEU A 958 -3.98 -6.53 44.28
CA LEU A 958 -3.28 -7.40 45.22
C LEU A 958 -3.56 -6.99 46.68
N GLY A 959 -3.37 -5.71 47.00
CA GLY A 959 -3.60 -5.12 48.32
C GLY A 959 -5.06 -5.15 48.79
N ARG A 960 -6.03 -5.27 47.87
CA ARG A 960 -7.44 -5.56 48.19
C ARG A 960 -7.64 -7.03 48.60
N GLY A 961 -6.91 -7.96 47.98
CA GLY A 961 -6.98 -9.40 48.28
C GLY A 961 -6.35 -9.81 49.62
N LEU A 962 -5.40 -9.01 50.13
CA LEU A 962 -4.74 -9.24 51.42
C LEU A 962 -5.70 -9.25 52.62
N ARG A 963 -5.25 -9.85 53.74
CA ARG A 963 -5.89 -9.67 55.05
C ARG A 963 -5.60 -8.26 55.59
N ALA A 964 -6.51 -7.70 56.39
CA ALA A 964 -6.40 -6.31 56.86
C ALA A 964 -5.19 -6.03 57.78
N ASP A 965 -4.59 -7.08 58.33
CA ASP A 965 -3.39 -7.08 59.18
C ASP A 965 -2.08 -7.38 58.42
N HIS A 966 -2.11 -7.46 57.09
CA HIS A 966 -0.91 -7.76 56.29
C HIS A 966 0.02 -6.55 56.20
N PRO A 967 1.34 -6.69 56.50
CA PRO A 967 2.27 -5.57 56.58
C PRO A 967 2.40 -4.78 55.27
N ASP A 968 2.24 -5.45 54.13
CA ASP A 968 2.33 -4.81 52.81
C ASP A 968 1.19 -3.85 52.48
N ILE A 969 0.06 -3.86 53.19
CA ILE A 969 -1.02 -2.88 52.93
C ILE A 969 -0.51 -1.46 53.18
N GLU A 970 0.23 -1.22 54.26
CA GLU A 970 0.81 0.09 54.56
C GLU A 970 1.86 0.49 53.51
N ARG A 971 2.71 -0.46 53.10
CA ARG A 971 3.75 -0.27 52.06
C ARG A 971 3.12 0.10 50.71
N ILE A 972 2.09 -0.63 50.29
CA ILE A 972 1.34 -0.39 49.05
C ILE A 972 0.65 0.98 49.07
N VAL A 973 -0.02 1.34 50.18
CA VAL A 973 -0.68 2.66 50.32
C VAL A 973 0.35 3.80 50.28
N LEU A 974 1.49 3.65 50.96
CA LEU A 974 2.56 4.65 50.98
C LEU A 974 3.22 4.83 49.59
N ALA A 975 3.49 3.74 48.88
CA ALA A 975 4.05 3.78 47.53
C ALA A 975 3.07 4.42 46.54
N LEU A 976 1.79 4.01 46.55
CA LEU A 976 0.74 4.60 45.73
C LEU A 976 0.54 6.10 46.01
N ALA A 977 0.56 6.51 47.29
CA ALA A 977 0.44 7.91 47.67
C ALA A 977 1.66 8.74 47.22
N THR A 978 2.86 8.15 47.26
CA THR A 978 4.09 8.80 46.78
C THR A 978 4.04 9.04 45.27
N VAL A 979 3.60 8.06 44.49
CA VAL A 979 3.46 8.17 43.02
C VAL A 979 2.35 9.15 42.64
N ALA A 980 1.21 9.12 43.33
CA ALA A 980 0.11 10.07 43.17
C ALA A 980 0.52 11.54 43.37
N GLU A 981 1.45 11.80 44.30
CA GLU A 981 1.93 13.13 44.64
C GLU A 981 3.12 13.60 43.79
N LYS A 982 4.00 12.69 43.33
CA LYS A 982 5.34 13.05 42.81
C LYS A 982 5.70 12.60 41.39
N ASP A 983 4.95 11.69 40.76
CA ASP A 983 5.27 11.28 39.38
C ASP A 983 5.14 12.46 38.41
N ALA A 984 6.03 12.57 37.42
CA ALA A 984 5.95 13.61 36.41
C ALA A 984 4.71 13.46 35.52
N GLU A 985 4.26 12.22 35.28
CA GLU A 985 3.20 11.93 34.33
C GLU A 985 1.80 11.91 34.93
N ARG A 986 0.94 12.75 34.35
CA ARG A 986 -0.42 13.04 34.86
C ARG A 986 -1.32 11.80 34.85
N ASP A 987 -1.15 10.95 33.84
CA ASP A 987 -1.90 9.71 33.73
C ASP A 987 -1.46 8.69 34.79
N VAL A 988 -0.15 8.58 35.08
CA VAL A 988 0.37 7.73 36.17
C VAL A 988 -0.17 8.20 37.52
N ARG A 989 -0.08 9.51 37.81
CA ARG A 989 -0.67 10.11 39.03
C ARG A 989 -2.16 9.78 39.17
N ARG A 990 -2.94 9.94 38.09
CA ARG A 990 -4.38 9.63 38.05
C ARG A 990 -4.66 8.14 38.29
N TYR A 991 -3.84 7.23 37.74
CA TYR A 991 -3.97 5.80 37.98
C TYR A 991 -3.62 5.42 39.42
N ALA A 992 -2.58 6.00 40.02
CA ALA A 992 -2.24 5.79 41.43
C ALA A 992 -3.36 6.26 42.37
N ILE A 993 -3.96 7.43 42.10
CA ILE A 993 -5.11 7.96 42.86
C ILE A 993 -6.34 7.03 42.78
N ARG A 994 -6.71 6.56 41.59
CA ARG A 994 -7.79 5.57 41.43
C ARG A 994 -7.48 4.22 42.08
N SER A 995 -6.19 3.87 42.19
CA SER A 995 -5.72 2.65 42.83
C SER A 995 -5.83 2.75 44.36
N LEU A 996 -5.55 3.92 44.96
CA LEU A 996 -5.89 4.19 46.38
C LEU A 996 -7.40 4.06 46.63
N GLY A 997 -8.24 4.67 45.80
CA GLY A 997 -9.70 4.48 45.85
C GLY A 997 -10.15 3.02 45.64
N THR A 998 -9.32 2.18 45.01
CA THR A 998 -9.58 0.75 44.80
C THR A 998 -9.27 -0.08 46.05
N LEU A 999 -8.42 0.39 46.96
CA LEU A 999 -8.18 -0.22 48.28
C LEU A 999 -9.30 0.07 49.30
N GLY A 1000 -10.16 1.07 49.03
CA GLY A 1000 -11.25 1.46 49.92
C GLY A 1000 -10.74 1.95 51.28
N PRO A 1001 -11.43 1.65 52.40
CA PRO A 1001 -11.04 2.12 53.75
C PRO A 1001 -9.58 1.81 54.15
N ARG A 1002 -8.93 0.81 53.53
CA ARG A 1002 -7.51 0.50 53.75
C ARG A 1002 -6.56 1.65 53.36
N ALA A 1003 -6.99 2.54 52.47
CA ALA A 1003 -6.25 3.73 52.06
C ALA A 1003 -6.59 5.01 52.87
N GLU A 1004 -7.24 4.88 54.04
CA GLU A 1004 -7.46 6.00 54.97
C GLU A 1004 -6.19 6.86 55.24
N PRO A 1005 -4.97 6.30 55.41
CA PRO A 1005 -3.76 7.11 55.58
C PRO A 1005 -3.44 8.06 54.41
N ALA A 1006 -3.94 7.79 53.21
CA ALA A 1006 -3.72 8.63 52.04
C ALA A 1006 -4.74 9.78 51.90
N LEU A 1007 -5.78 9.87 52.75
CA LEU A 1007 -6.84 10.88 52.63
C LEU A 1007 -6.31 12.32 52.63
N GLU A 1008 -5.27 12.63 53.41
CA GLU A 1008 -4.71 13.99 53.46
C GLU A 1008 -3.89 14.37 52.22
N MET A 1009 -3.33 13.38 51.50
CA MET A 1009 -2.76 13.60 50.17
C MET A 1009 -3.88 13.76 49.14
N LEU A 1010 -4.91 12.91 49.19
CA LEU A 1010 -6.04 12.99 48.27
C LEU A 1010 -6.82 14.31 48.40
N ARG A 1011 -6.98 14.85 49.62
CA ARG A 1011 -7.57 16.18 49.85
C ARG A 1011 -6.78 17.28 49.15
N ARG A 1012 -5.45 17.26 49.24
CA ARG A 1012 -4.59 18.21 48.51
C ARG A 1012 -4.64 18.01 46.99
N ALA A 1013 -4.92 16.78 46.53
CA ALA A 1013 -5.11 16.47 45.11
C ALA A 1013 -6.48 16.89 44.54
N THR A 1014 -7.49 17.24 45.36
CA THR A 1014 -8.77 17.77 44.81
C THR A 1014 -8.66 19.18 44.24
N ASP A 1015 -7.58 19.87 44.55
CA ASP A 1015 -7.25 21.23 44.10
C ASP A 1015 -6.16 21.23 42.99
N ASP A 1016 -5.82 20.05 42.44
CA ASP A 1016 -4.85 19.91 41.35
C ASP A 1016 -5.34 20.66 40.08
N PRO A 1017 -4.47 21.42 39.38
CA PRO A 1017 -4.85 22.20 38.21
C PRO A 1017 -5.34 21.34 37.02
N TYR A 1018 -5.11 20.03 37.02
CA TYR A 1018 -5.64 19.11 36.03
C TYR A 1018 -6.90 18.39 36.55
N GLN A 1019 -8.08 18.77 36.04
CA GLN A 1019 -9.38 18.25 36.48
C GLN A 1019 -9.44 16.71 36.52
N GLY A 1020 -8.83 16.00 35.57
CA GLY A 1020 -8.82 14.53 35.55
C GLY A 1020 -8.09 13.87 36.74
N ILE A 1021 -7.24 14.62 37.47
CA ILE A 1021 -6.65 14.21 38.75
C ILE A 1021 -7.57 14.61 39.91
N ALA A 1022 -8.09 15.85 39.90
CA ALA A 1022 -8.98 16.36 40.94
C ALA A 1022 -10.31 15.57 41.05
N ASP A 1023 -10.89 15.20 39.91
CA ASP A 1023 -12.07 14.34 39.83
C ASP A 1023 -11.78 12.94 40.39
N ALA A 1024 -10.64 12.34 40.01
CA ALA A 1024 -10.20 11.04 40.51
C ALA A 1024 -9.90 11.07 42.02
N ALA A 1025 -9.40 12.19 42.55
CA ALA A 1025 -9.16 12.36 43.98
C ALA A 1025 -10.48 12.43 44.76
N ARG A 1026 -11.49 13.15 44.26
CA ARG A 1026 -12.85 13.16 44.85
C ARG A 1026 -13.49 11.76 44.79
N GLU A 1027 -13.38 11.08 43.66
CA GLU A 1027 -13.82 9.68 43.46
C GLU A 1027 -13.15 8.71 44.46
N ALA A 1028 -11.84 8.86 44.70
CA ALA A 1028 -11.08 8.04 45.63
C ALA A 1028 -11.46 8.32 47.09
N ILE A 1029 -11.56 9.59 47.50
CA ILE A 1029 -12.01 9.98 48.84
C ILE A 1029 -13.37 9.37 49.16
N GLN A 1030 -14.34 9.47 48.23
CA GLN A 1030 -15.65 8.87 48.41
C GLN A 1030 -15.56 7.36 48.68
N LYS A 1031 -14.81 6.62 47.86
CA LYS A 1031 -14.65 5.15 48.00
C LYS A 1031 -13.89 4.71 49.26
N ILE A 1032 -13.09 5.60 49.86
CA ILE A 1032 -12.39 5.36 51.12
C ILE A 1032 -13.32 5.66 52.32
N GLN A 1033 -14.13 6.72 52.26
CA GLN A 1033 -14.99 7.16 53.36
C GLN A 1033 -16.39 6.52 53.38
N ASP A 1034 -16.95 6.15 52.22
CA ASP A 1034 -18.25 5.50 52.04
C ASP A 1034 -18.15 4.36 50.99
N PRO A 1035 -17.71 3.15 51.40
CA PRO A 1035 -17.47 2.03 50.49
C PRO A 1035 -18.74 1.35 49.96
N ASP A 1036 -19.93 1.67 50.48
CA ASP A 1036 -21.22 1.14 50.00
C ASP A 1036 -21.89 2.07 48.96
N SER A 1037 -21.41 3.30 48.80
CA SER A 1037 -21.85 4.21 47.74
C SER A 1037 -21.47 3.69 46.34
N ARG A 1038 -22.46 3.61 45.43
CA ARG A 1038 -22.34 3.12 44.04
C ARG A 1038 -22.50 4.24 43.03
#